data_AF-A0A0K0E9L7-F1
#
_entry.id   AF-A0A0K0E9L7-F1
#
_cell.length_a   1.000
_cell.length_b   1.000
_cell.length_c   1.000
_cell.angle_alpha   90.00
_cell.angle_beta   90.00
_cell.angle_gamma   90.00
#
_symmetry.space_group_name_H-M   'P 1'
#
loop_
_entity.id
_entity.type
_entity.pdbx_description
1 polymer ?
#
loop_
_entity_poly.entity_id
_entity_poly.type
_entity_poly.pdbx_seq_one_letter_code
_entity_poly.pdbx_strand_id
1 'polypeptide(L)'
;MNSWIKNIQGHIQEFAQDVLNEAVVDNVDAEAEVTVLKQKLIDAELKLSSEQVKIAQLEARLIGLSDQANASEDSSESIKAKYKSILSLKEKEISNLKNENEKLKEELLVMEPSNDFKEKSSINNSSVVQDLKNKLNKCKKELAEAKKIINCKENNENTITKKELDDKIREIKELHSAEIAALMMNHDQNLENLKNEYEEMLGNSSNINNDNKYEEKIHELEEKIKTLENQPSKTSDIKDEDKKIEVLQTDKDNLSHTILEIKKQLDEKEKIIQDLSNDNEIQQTALEAMKKHLENINKKSLDNIKELKESFEKDLLDKVKENEKLLVEVEESVQSKNLIEEKMNKMKELHTEELDNMNKRIEDLLSRLEISEEIVKETTNKFENDKNCEEMIEKKEYDILLEKYNNILLSFEQAQRVGVEENERTNELHSRCDKLNASLLLFQANGQKQEEENKKLLQKLNDLSREFDILRNGLERTKEVHRVENLRWLEEKEELLKKLEDSAKFNLKESEDEIVELKEKLRIAQEEVDHLKRIRMSPVNHTKDSDGESNNGWRRLGDDHHEIMSVKTGSEVESTEVNDTEGIVVAMNVELQEQKTINNDLQLKVIDLERIISEKDKEINEKDETHNIEIEASNDELIKWKDLAEDLKAKYKEAKDYENELLEKLNKFESDGEKNSEILASKNETEYMRNKLSELEEEKMKILDNESELKQEIELLKEELEEMRRKNQGNEEGFKNEKEIIEKDLNDSIKKIFDLETFLASKHQESQNYYNKIQELIQELSNKDEEIKKQQKLYEGLHTQMCYLEEEKCKYQSEVGRLKDHLMAIEEQTTADQIAAEDRETELRKKINELEKMKSENTTSVAEFQDEFNRKVNELSTEIEILKEHKNILENELLGKNGELDAANINLKTLQNALQDLTEDQITEIKKYKDQINLLENEINKFHETVDEMNKVKIVLDSEKVELNKIILELRKQLEDKNQDITDLEMQLQDIHNEKERQSNLSHRSVHSSHGDLGVYNAPSTYKIDDNTLRQLFLSYFLAEEDKKPEIAVLLSSILNYSTEDREKINMHAMALNNQKRGWIASILTTPSHPSSTTQSSMANTSLTEQFVRFLENESKIKKNSIAITEMSDEIKEAQLDMGF
;
A
#
# COMPACT_ATOMS: atom_id res chain seq x y z
N MET A 1 66.02 -36.36 -24.11
CA MET A 1 65.14 -36.87 -25.18
C MET A 1 64.19 -37.96 -24.71
N ASN A 2 64.61 -39.19 -24.39
CA ASN A 2 63.70 -40.33 -24.20
C ASN A 2 62.53 -40.09 -23.21
N SER A 3 62.73 -39.34 -22.12
CA SER A 3 61.66 -39.01 -21.17
C SER A 3 60.57 -38.07 -21.75
N TRP A 4 60.92 -37.24 -22.73
CA TRP A 4 59.98 -36.33 -23.40
C TRP A 4 59.16 -37.07 -24.45
N ILE A 5 59.79 -37.97 -25.22
CA ILE A 5 59.11 -38.86 -26.18
C ILE A 5 58.10 -39.75 -25.46
N LYS A 6 58.47 -40.35 -24.32
CA LYS A 6 57.52 -41.11 -23.49
C LYS A 6 56.32 -40.28 -23.01
N ASN A 7 56.52 -39.01 -22.66
CA ASN A 7 55.43 -38.15 -22.21
C ASN A 7 54.43 -37.87 -23.34
N ILE A 8 54.92 -37.58 -24.55
CA ILE A 8 54.09 -37.37 -25.75
C ILE A 8 53.31 -38.64 -26.13
N GLN A 9 53.93 -39.83 -26.05
CA GLN A 9 53.21 -41.08 -26.29
C GLN A 9 52.06 -41.33 -25.29
N GLY A 10 52.21 -40.91 -24.03
CA GLY A 10 51.13 -40.97 -23.04
C GLY A 10 49.92 -40.12 -23.44
N HIS A 11 50.15 -38.82 -23.71
CA HIS A 11 49.08 -37.88 -24.05
C HIS A 11 48.34 -38.26 -25.35
N ILE A 12 49.04 -38.82 -26.34
CA ILE A 12 48.40 -39.33 -27.57
C ILE A 12 47.52 -40.56 -27.28
N GLN A 13 47.93 -41.42 -26.34
CA GLN A 13 47.17 -42.62 -25.99
C GLN A 13 45.94 -42.29 -25.11
N GLU A 14 46.02 -41.28 -24.24
CA GLU A 14 44.87 -40.75 -23.49
C GLU A 14 43.86 -40.10 -24.46
N PHE A 15 44.30 -39.19 -25.33
CA PHE A 15 43.43 -38.54 -26.33
C PHE A 15 42.71 -39.55 -27.25
N ALA A 16 43.40 -40.61 -27.70
CA ALA A 16 42.78 -41.66 -28.51
C ALA A 16 41.74 -42.51 -27.75
N GLN A 17 41.87 -42.61 -26.41
CA GLN A 17 40.92 -43.32 -25.56
C GLN A 17 39.66 -42.48 -25.31
N ASP A 18 39.81 -41.17 -25.12
CA ASP A 18 38.69 -40.25 -24.88
C ASP A 18 37.81 -40.11 -26.13
N VAL A 19 38.39 -39.89 -27.32
CA VAL A 19 37.63 -39.83 -28.59
C VAL A 19 36.84 -41.11 -28.88
N LEU A 20 37.37 -42.28 -28.47
CA LEU A 20 36.65 -43.55 -28.58
C LEU A 20 35.52 -43.71 -27.54
N ASN A 21 35.60 -43.06 -26.38
CA ASN A 21 34.52 -43.05 -25.40
C ASN A 21 33.40 -42.09 -25.84
N GLU A 22 33.76 -40.90 -26.33
CA GLU A 22 32.85 -39.86 -26.83
C GLU A 22 31.98 -40.41 -27.98
N ALA A 23 32.59 -41.02 -28.99
CA ALA A 23 31.89 -41.64 -30.13
C ALA A 23 31.01 -42.87 -29.77
N VAL A 24 31.10 -43.39 -28.54
CA VAL A 24 30.22 -44.47 -28.03
C VAL A 24 29.06 -43.91 -27.21
N VAL A 25 29.17 -42.70 -26.65
CA VAL A 25 28.11 -42.03 -25.91
C VAL A 25 27.06 -41.41 -26.85
N ASP A 26 27.50 -40.85 -27.98
CA ASP A 26 26.61 -40.16 -28.93
C ASP A 26 25.64 -41.07 -29.69
N ASN A 27 25.86 -42.39 -29.69
CA ASN A 27 25.01 -43.37 -30.39
C ASN A 27 23.77 -43.73 -29.55
N VAL A 28 23.04 -42.69 -29.12
CA VAL A 28 21.82 -42.78 -28.31
C VAL A 28 20.71 -43.53 -29.07
N ASP A 29 19.97 -44.36 -28.34
CA ASP A 29 19.03 -45.33 -28.91
C ASP A 29 17.92 -44.65 -29.73
N ALA A 30 17.99 -44.74 -31.06
CA ALA A 30 17.08 -44.05 -31.97
C ALA A 30 15.60 -44.47 -31.80
N GLU A 31 15.33 -45.67 -31.27
CA GLU A 31 13.96 -46.10 -30.96
C GLU A 31 13.40 -45.34 -29.73
N ALA A 32 14.25 -44.88 -28.81
CA ALA A 32 13.87 -43.97 -27.73
C ALA A 32 13.55 -42.56 -28.26
N GLU A 33 14.31 -42.05 -29.24
CA GLU A 33 13.99 -40.75 -29.85
C GLU A 33 12.67 -40.80 -30.64
N VAL A 34 12.45 -41.83 -31.45
CA VAL A 34 11.19 -42.02 -32.20
C VAL A 34 9.98 -42.17 -31.28
N THR A 35 10.12 -42.78 -30.10
CA THR A 35 9.03 -42.85 -29.12
C THR A 35 8.78 -41.52 -28.42
N VAL A 36 9.81 -40.73 -28.10
CA VAL A 36 9.66 -39.35 -27.60
C VAL A 36 9.00 -38.44 -28.64
N LEU A 37 9.36 -38.54 -29.93
CA LEU A 37 8.73 -37.77 -31.00
C LEU A 37 7.25 -38.12 -31.20
N LYS A 38 6.89 -39.41 -31.10
CA LYS A 38 5.48 -39.84 -31.12
C LYS A 38 4.68 -39.30 -29.93
N GLN A 39 5.25 -39.26 -28.73
CA GLN A 39 4.57 -38.65 -27.59
C GLN A 39 4.39 -37.13 -27.78
N LYS A 40 5.43 -36.42 -28.26
CA LYS A 40 5.34 -34.98 -28.58
C LYS A 40 4.26 -34.67 -29.62
N LEU A 41 4.06 -35.54 -30.61
CA LEU A 41 2.99 -35.41 -31.61
C LEU A 41 1.60 -35.53 -30.97
N ILE A 42 1.38 -36.57 -30.15
CA ILE A 42 0.11 -36.76 -29.41
C ILE A 42 -0.17 -35.58 -28.47
N ASP A 43 0.85 -35.08 -27.77
CA ASP A 43 0.75 -33.91 -26.89
C ASP A 43 0.41 -32.62 -27.67
N ALA A 44 0.84 -32.52 -28.94
CA ALA A 44 0.52 -31.40 -29.83
C ALA A 44 -0.91 -31.50 -30.40
N GLU A 45 -1.35 -32.69 -30.81
CA GLU A 45 -2.72 -32.97 -31.28
C GLU A 45 -3.77 -32.69 -30.18
N LEU A 46 -3.46 -33.06 -28.93
CA LEU A 46 -4.28 -32.75 -27.76
C LEU A 46 -4.37 -31.24 -27.50
N LYS A 47 -3.25 -30.51 -27.61
CA LYS A 47 -3.22 -29.05 -27.48
C LYS A 47 -4.03 -28.37 -28.58
N LEU A 48 -3.84 -28.76 -29.83
CA LEU A 48 -4.59 -28.24 -30.99
C LEU A 48 -6.10 -28.44 -30.79
N SER A 49 -6.51 -29.64 -30.38
CA SER A 49 -7.92 -29.94 -30.06
C SER A 49 -8.47 -29.05 -28.94
N SER A 50 -7.67 -28.77 -27.89
CA SER A 50 -8.10 -27.90 -26.79
C SER A 50 -8.22 -26.42 -27.18
N GLU A 51 -7.33 -25.93 -28.04
CA GLU A 51 -7.40 -24.55 -28.56
C GLU A 51 -8.53 -24.38 -29.59
N GLN A 52 -8.83 -25.38 -30.42
CA GLN A 52 -10.02 -25.36 -31.30
C GLN A 52 -11.32 -25.24 -30.51
N VAL A 53 -11.47 -25.98 -29.40
CA VAL A 53 -12.65 -25.85 -28.51
C VAL A 53 -12.70 -24.47 -27.84
N LYS A 54 -11.55 -23.90 -27.49
CA LYS A 54 -11.42 -22.55 -26.90
C LYS A 54 -11.73 -21.44 -27.90
N ILE A 55 -11.32 -21.58 -29.17
CA ILE A 55 -11.71 -20.67 -30.26
C ILE A 55 -13.23 -20.69 -30.45
N ALA A 56 -13.86 -21.86 -30.58
CA ALA A 56 -15.32 -21.96 -30.72
C ALA A 56 -16.09 -21.36 -29.52
N GLN A 57 -15.54 -21.44 -28.30
CA GLN A 57 -16.11 -20.76 -27.12
C GLN A 57 -15.94 -19.24 -27.17
N LEU A 58 -14.82 -18.73 -27.70
CA LEU A 58 -14.59 -17.30 -27.89
C LEU A 58 -15.47 -16.73 -29.00
N GLU A 59 -15.63 -17.43 -30.13
CA GLU A 59 -16.55 -17.07 -31.22
C GLU A 59 -18.00 -16.98 -30.71
N ALA A 60 -18.48 -18.01 -30.00
CA ALA A 60 -19.83 -17.99 -29.41
C ALA A 60 -20.02 -16.84 -28.40
N ARG A 61 -18.96 -16.49 -27.65
CA ARG A 61 -18.98 -15.35 -26.72
C ARG A 61 -18.94 -14.00 -27.45
N LEU A 62 -18.21 -13.90 -28.57
CA LEU A 62 -18.12 -12.70 -29.40
C LEU A 62 -19.47 -12.41 -30.07
N ILE A 63 -20.16 -13.44 -30.59
CA ILE A 63 -21.54 -13.33 -31.09
C ILE A 63 -22.48 -12.82 -29.99
N GLY A 64 -22.46 -13.44 -28.81
CA GLY A 64 -23.31 -13.01 -27.69
C GLY A 64 -23.02 -11.59 -27.17
N LEU A 65 -21.76 -11.13 -27.24
CA LEU A 65 -21.39 -9.75 -26.92
C LEU A 65 -21.81 -8.77 -28.03
N SER A 66 -21.75 -9.16 -29.30
CA SER A 66 -22.26 -8.38 -30.43
C SER A 66 -23.77 -8.15 -30.32
N ASP A 67 -24.54 -9.22 -30.05
CA ASP A 67 -25.99 -9.13 -29.80
C ASP A 67 -26.31 -8.22 -28.60
N GLN A 68 -25.51 -8.31 -27.52
CA GLN A 68 -25.65 -7.44 -26.35
C GLN A 68 -25.31 -5.97 -26.66
N ALA A 69 -24.29 -5.72 -27.49
CA ALA A 69 -23.90 -4.38 -27.93
C ALA A 69 -25.00 -3.74 -28.80
N ASN A 70 -25.51 -4.47 -29.79
CA ASN A 70 -26.61 -4.04 -30.65
C ASN A 70 -27.87 -3.69 -29.83
N ALA A 71 -28.26 -4.55 -28.89
CA ALA A 71 -29.38 -4.28 -27.98
C ALA A 71 -29.14 -3.09 -27.03
N SER A 72 -27.89 -2.77 -26.72
CA SER A 72 -27.51 -1.56 -25.96
C SER A 72 -27.58 -0.30 -26.82
N GLU A 73 -27.18 -0.39 -28.09
CA GLU A 73 -27.26 0.69 -29.07
C GLU A 73 -28.73 1.07 -29.36
N ASP A 74 -29.61 0.10 -29.61
CA ASP A 74 -31.08 0.29 -29.70
C ASP A 74 -31.67 1.00 -28.47
N SER A 75 -31.21 0.60 -27.28
CA SER A 75 -31.63 1.22 -26.01
C SER A 75 -31.14 2.66 -25.90
N SER A 76 -29.89 2.92 -26.29
CA SER A 76 -29.26 4.24 -26.32
C SER A 76 -29.96 5.18 -27.32
N GLU A 77 -30.27 4.71 -28.52
CA GLU A 77 -31.10 5.39 -29.52
C GLU A 77 -32.49 5.74 -28.97
N SER A 78 -33.17 4.77 -28.34
CA SER A 78 -34.46 4.96 -27.69
C SER A 78 -34.42 6.04 -26.59
N ILE A 79 -33.33 6.08 -25.82
CA ILE A 79 -33.10 7.07 -24.75
C ILE A 79 -32.77 8.45 -25.34
N LYS A 80 -31.89 8.55 -26.35
CA LYS A 80 -31.59 9.78 -27.09
C LYS A 80 -32.86 10.39 -27.70
N ALA A 81 -33.72 9.56 -28.31
CA ALA A 81 -35.00 9.99 -28.88
C ALA A 81 -35.96 10.54 -27.82
N LYS A 82 -36.07 9.89 -26.65
CA LYS A 82 -36.85 10.37 -25.50
C LYS A 82 -36.33 11.71 -24.99
N TYR A 83 -35.02 11.85 -24.78
CA TYR A 83 -34.44 13.13 -24.34
C TYR A 83 -34.63 14.25 -25.37
N LYS A 84 -34.46 13.99 -26.67
CA LYS A 84 -34.72 14.98 -27.74
C LYS A 84 -36.19 15.44 -27.75
N SER A 85 -37.13 14.54 -27.49
CA SER A 85 -38.55 14.87 -27.33
C SER A 85 -38.83 15.72 -26.08
N ILE A 86 -38.23 15.36 -24.94
CA ILE A 86 -38.35 16.12 -23.67
C ILE A 86 -37.74 17.52 -23.81
N LEU A 87 -36.59 17.65 -24.46
CA LEU A 87 -35.97 18.95 -24.75
C LEU A 87 -36.88 19.81 -25.64
N SER A 88 -37.42 19.29 -26.73
CA SER A 88 -38.34 20.04 -27.60
C SER A 88 -39.64 20.46 -26.90
N LEU A 89 -40.14 19.65 -25.95
CA LEU A 89 -41.24 20.04 -25.06
C LEU A 89 -40.84 21.18 -24.12
N LYS A 90 -39.65 21.10 -23.49
CA LYS A 90 -39.15 22.14 -22.58
C LYS A 90 -38.79 23.44 -23.28
N GLU A 91 -38.29 23.39 -24.51
CA GLU A 91 -38.07 24.58 -25.36
C GLU A 91 -39.40 25.30 -25.66
N LYS A 92 -40.46 24.55 -25.98
CA LYS A 92 -41.81 25.10 -26.17
C LYS A 92 -42.38 25.69 -24.87
N GLU A 93 -42.18 25.02 -23.74
CA GLU A 93 -42.58 25.51 -22.41
C GLU A 93 -41.85 26.82 -22.04
N ILE A 94 -40.54 26.88 -22.26
CA ILE A 94 -39.72 28.10 -22.05
C ILE A 94 -40.14 29.22 -23.02
N SER A 95 -40.47 28.90 -24.27
CA SER A 95 -40.99 29.88 -25.24
C SER A 95 -42.33 30.47 -24.79
N ASN A 96 -43.27 29.62 -24.36
CA ASN A 96 -44.55 30.06 -23.81
C ASN A 96 -44.37 30.94 -22.56
N LEU A 97 -43.51 30.53 -21.61
CA LEU A 97 -43.22 31.29 -20.40
C LEU A 97 -42.52 32.64 -20.69
N LYS A 98 -41.70 32.73 -21.75
CA LYS A 98 -41.14 34.00 -22.22
C LYS A 98 -42.25 34.93 -22.75
N ASN A 99 -43.11 34.43 -23.63
CA ASN A 99 -44.22 35.19 -24.18
C ASN A 99 -45.20 35.66 -23.09
N GLU A 100 -45.44 34.84 -22.06
CA GLU A 100 -46.26 35.20 -20.90
C GLU A 100 -45.59 36.28 -20.02
N ASN A 101 -44.28 36.17 -19.76
CA ASN A 101 -43.53 37.21 -19.05
C ASN A 101 -43.49 38.53 -19.82
N GLU A 102 -43.38 38.50 -21.16
CA GLU A 102 -43.38 39.68 -22.01
C GLU A 102 -44.75 40.37 -21.99
N LYS A 103 -45.83 39.59 -22.13
CA LYS A 103 -47.21 40.10 -21.98
C LYS A 103 -47.47 40.69 -20.59
N LEU A 104 -47.07 40.02 -19.52
CA LEU A 104 -47.20 40.54 -18.14
C LEU A 104 -46.40 41.82 -17.93
N LYS A 105 -45.25 41.97 -18.61
CA LYS A 105 -44.42 43.17 -18.57
C LYS A 105 -45.05 44.35 -19.33
N GLU A 106 -45.75 44.09 -20.44
CA GLU A 106 -46.59 45.10 -21.11
C GLU A 106 -47.78 45.51 -20.23
N GLU A 107 -48.51 44.55 -19.66
CA GLU A 107 -49.69 44.80 -18.83
C GLU A 107 -49.34 45.59 -17.55
N LEU A 108 -48.17 45.33 -16.96
CA LEU A 108 -47.65 46.06 -15.81
C LEU A 108 -47.11 47.46 -16.17
N LEU A 109 -46.73 47.70 -17.44
CA LEU A 109 -46.37 49.04 -17.95
C LEU A 109 -47.61 49.94 -18.14
N VAL A 110 -48.79 49.34 -18.35
CA VAL A 110 -50.07 50.08 -18.50
C VAL A 110 -50.66 50.49 -17.14
N MET A 111 -50.26 49.86 -16.04
CA MET A 111 -50.74 50.18 -14.68
C MET A 111 -49.81 51.12 -13.90
N GLU A 112 -49.54 52.33 -14.40
CA GLU A 112 -48.95 53.40 -13.56
C GLU A 112 -49.94 53.83 -12.46
N PRO A 113 -49.68 53.59 -11.16
CA PRO A 113 -50.59 53.96 -10.09
C PRO A 113 -50.34 55.42 -9.69
N SER A 114 -51.31 56.29 -9.96
CA SER A 114 -51.21 57.71 -9.58
C SER A 114 -51.03 57.88 -8.07
N ASN A 115 -49.95 58.56 -7.67
CA ASN A 115 -49.68 58.92 -6.28
C ASN A 115 -50.64 60.03 -5.80
N ASP A 116 -51.80 59.65 -5.26
CA ASP A 116 -52.42 60.35 -4.12
C ASP A 116 -53.62 59.57 -3.59
N PHE A 117 -53.55 59.08 -2.34
CA PHE A 117 -54.65 59.12 -1.36
C PHE A 117 -54.19 58.61 0.01
N LYS A 118 -54.01 59.53 0.96
CA LYS A 118 -53.86 59.20 2.39
C LYS A 118 -55.22 59.32 3.08
N GLU A 119 -55.95 58.21 3.29
CA GLU A 119 -56.61 57.97 4.59
C GLU A 119 -57.16 56.54 4.81
N LYS A 120 -56.87 56.01 6.00
CA LYS A 120 -57.70 55.14 6.85
C LYS A 120 -58.78 54.26 6.19
N SER A 121 -58.39 53.08 5.73
CA SER A 121 -59.14 51.86 6.07
C SER A 121 -58.21 50.64 6.09
N SER A 122 -58.29 49.85 7.15
CA SER A 122 -57.53 48.60 7.29
C SER A 122 -58.18 47.49 6.47
N ILE A 123 -57.39 46.70 5.73
CA ILE A 123 -57.54 45.23 5.59
C ILE A 123 -56.31 44.67 4.83
N ASN A 124 -55.64 43.71 5.48
CA ASN A 124 -54.72 42.65 5.01
C ASN A 124 -53.60 42.88 3.96
N ASN A 125 -53.63 43.88 3.08
CA ASN A 125 -52.66 43.99 1.98
C ASN A 125 -51.20 44.14 2.44
N SER A 126 -50.96 44.72 3.63
CA SER A 126 -49.61 44.75 4.22
C SER A 126 -49.04 43.36 4.48
N SER A 127 -49.87 42.34 4.78
CA SER A 127 -49.39 40.97 5.00
C SER A 127 -48.92 40.34 3.69
N VAL A 128 -49.68 40.50 2.60
CA VAL A 128 -49.31 39.97 1.28
C VAL A 128 -48.03 40.62 0.76
N VAL A 129 -47.88 41.94 0.93
CA VAL A 129 -46.65 42.66 0.59
C VAL A 129 -45.47 42.21 1.45
N GLN A 130 -45.66 41.99 2.76
CA GLN A 130 -44.61 41.46 3.65
C GLN A 130 -44.19 40.05 3.24
N ASP A 131 -45.14 39.18 2.89
CA ASP A 131 -44.88 37.79 2.52
C ASP A 131 -44.20 37.65 1.15
N LEU A 132 -44.58 38.48 0.18
CA LEU A 132 -43.86 38.63 -1.09
C LEU A 132 -42.45 39.19 -0.89
N LYS A 133 -42.27 40.14 0.04
CA LYS A 133 -40.94 40.68 0.39
C LYS A 133 -40.06 39.66 1.12
N ASN A 134 -40.65 38.81 1.96
CA ASN A 134 -39.97 37.68 2.60
C ASN A 134 -39.56 36.61 1.57
N LYS A 135 -40.45 36.23 0.65
CA LYS A 135 -40.14 35.31 -0.46
C LYS A 135 -39.06 35.88 -1.38
N LEU A 136 -39.15 37.17 -1.74
CA LEU A 136 -38.12 37.86 -2.53
C LEU A 136 -36.76 37.88 -1.81
N ASN A 137 -36.74 38.10 -0.49
CA ASN A 137 -35.51 38.05 0.29
C ASN A 137 -34.95 36.62 0.42
N LYS A 138 -35.81 35.61 0.57
CA LYS A 138 -35.39 34.18 0.57
C LYS A 138 -34.79 33.80 -0.77
N CYS A 139 -35.47 34.06 -1.88
CA CYS A 139 -34.94 33.78 -3.22
C CYS A 139 -33.70 34.62 -3.55
N LYS A 140 -33.56 35.84 -3.02
CA LYS A 140 -32.29 36.60 -3.12
C LYS A 140 -31.16 35.96 -2.32
N LYS A 141 -31.44 35.37 -1.16
CA LYS A 141 -30.43 34.68 -0.34
C LYS A 141 -30.03 33.35 -0.99
N GLU A 142 -30.99 32.57 -1.47
CA GLU A 142 -30.77 31.34 -2.26
C GLU A 142 -30.01 31.64 -3.56
N LEU A 143 -30.33 32.73 -4.27
CA LEU A 143 -29.61 33.13 -5.48
C LEU A 143 -28.22 33.71 -5.16
N ALA A 144 -28.02 34.33 -4.00
CA ALA A 144 -26.69 34.74 -3.52
C ALA A 144 -25.84 33.54 -3.08
N GLU A 145 -26.44 32.52 -2.45
CA GLU A 145 -25.78 31.27 -2.07
C GLU A 145 -25.46 30.42 -3.31
N ALA A 146 -26.38 30.31 -4.28
CA ALA A 146 -26.12 29.69 -5.58
C ALA A 146 -25.04 30.45 -6.37
N LYS A 147 -25.08 31.79 -6.39
CA LYS A 147 -23.98 32.59 -6.96
C LYS A 147 -22.67 32.36 -6.21
N LYS A 148 -22.68 32.24 -4.88
CA LYS A 148 -21.46 31.95 -4.11
C LYS A 148 -20.93 30.54 -4.40
N ILE A 149 -21.79 29.54 -4.60
CA ILE A 149 -21.40 28.19 -5.03
C ILE A 149 -20.80 28.20 -6.45
N ILE A 150 -21.36 29.01 -7.37
CA ILE A 150 -20.80 29.21 -8.71
C ILE A 150 -19.45 29.95 -8.64
N ASN A 151 -19.34 31.03 -7.87
CA ASN A 151 -18.16 31.89 -7.82
C ASN A 151 -17.02 31.35 -6.93
N CYS A 152 -17.32 30.50 -5.93
CA CYS A 152 -16.29 29.80 -5.16
C CYS A 152 -15.69 28.61 -5.93
N LYS A 153 -16.32 28.13 -7.02
CA LYS A 153 -15.70 27.18 -7.96
C LYS A 153 -14.60 27.81 -8.83
N GLU A 154 -14.48 29.13 -8.87
CA GLU A 154 -13.41 29.83 -9.60
C GLU A 154 -12.09 29.94 -8.82
N ASN A 155 -12.08 29.64 -7.52
CA ASN A 155 -10.94 29.87 -6.61
C ASN A 155 -10.36 28.59 -5.97
N ASN A 156 -10.71 27.40 -6.44
CA ASN A 156 -10.08 26.15 -5.97
C ASN A 156 -8.93 25.76 -6.89
N GLU A 157 -7.69 26.04 -6.47
CA GLU A 157 -6.42 25.88 -7.21
C GLU A 157 -6.02 24.42 -7.54
N ASN A 158 -6.95 23.45 -7.50
CA ASN A 158 -6.71 22.02 -7.75
C ASN A 158 -7.72 21.38 -8.74
N THR A 159 -8.61 22.16 -9.36
CA THR A 159 -9.45 21.65 -10.47
C THR A 159 -8.93 22.15 -11.80
N ILE A 160 -8.47 21.25 -12.67
CA ILE A 160 -8.08 21.56 -14.06
C ILE A 160 -9.23 22.32 -14.70
N THR A 161 -9.01 23.59 -15.03
CA THR A 161 -10.05 24.41 -15.66
C THR A 161 -10.37 23.85 -17.03
N LYS A 162 -11.61 24.03 -17.51
CA LYS A 162 -11.95 23.63 -18.89
C LYS A 162 -10.96 24.23 -19.91
N LYS A 163 -10.48 25.45 -19.66
CA LYS A 163 -9.47 26.08 -20.52
C LYS A 163 -8.15 25.31 -20.53
N GLU A 164 -7.62 24.87 -19.38
CA GLU A 164 -6.41 24.04 -19.32
C GLU A 164 -6.62 22.66 -19.94
N LEU A 165 -7.83 22.10 -19.91
CA LEU A 165 -8.15 20.86 -20.61
C LEU A 165 -8.20 21.09 -22.14
N ASP A 166 -8.89 22.14 -22.60
CA ASP A 166 -8.95 22.53 -24.02
C ASP A 166 -7.58 22.98 -24.57
N ASP A 167 -6.73 23.56 -23.73
CA ASP A 167 -5.34 23.94 -24.03
C ASP A 167 -4.44 22.68 -24.09
N LYS A 168 -4.56 21.71 -23.17
CA LYS A 168 -3.86 20.40 -23.26
C LYS A 168 -4.32 19.54 -24.44
N ILE A 169 -5.61 19.55 -24.78
CA ILE A 169 -6.13 18.86 -25.96
C ILE A 169 -5.62 19.54 -27.24
N ARG A 170 -5.37 20.85 -27.22
CA ARG A 170 -4.70 21.55 -28.33
C ARG A 170 -3.23 21.19 -28.40
N GLU A 171 -2.51 21.20 -27.28
CA GLU A 171 -1.10 20.80 -27.18
C GLU A 171 -0.88 19.38 -27.72
N ILE A 172 -1.68 18.39 -27.29
CA ILE A 172 -1.61 17.01 -27.80
C ILE A 172 -1.92 16.94 -29.31
N LYS A 173 -2.86 17.75 -29.82
CA LYS A 173 -3.18 17.80 -31.26
C LYS A 173 -2.08 18.48 -32.07
N GLU A 174 -1.45 19.53 -31.55
CA GLU A 174 -0.31 20.18 -32.18
C GLU A 174 0.92 19.25 -32.16
N LEU A 175 1.12 18.49 -31.08
CA LEU A 175 2.21 17.51 -30.94
C LEU A 175 2.03 16.32 -31.89
N HIS A 176 0.84 15.68 -31.94
CA HIS A 176 0.56 14.64 -32.93
C HIS A 176 0.57 15.19 -34.38
N SER A 177 0.14 16.42 -34.61
CA SER A 177 0.22 17.03 -35.96
C SER A 177 1.66 17.34 -36.36
N ALA A 178 2.53 17.68 -35.41
CA ALA A 178 3.96 17.85 -35.64
C ALA A 178 4.68 16.51 -35.82
N GLU A 179 4.26 15.46 -35.12
CA GLU A 179 4.76 14.09 -35.29
C GLU A 179 4.38 13.52 -36.67
N ILE A 180 3.12 13.68 -37.11
CA ILE A 180 2.68 13.32 -38.46
C ILE A 180 3.44 14.14 -39.51
N ALA A 181 3.63 15.45 -39.30
CA ALA A 181 4.42 16.28 -40.21
C ALA A 181 5.90 15.85 -40.26
N ALA A 182 6.51 15.51 -39.12
CA ALA A 182 7.89 15.01 -39.07
C ALA A 182 8.04 13.63 -39.73
N LEU A 183 7.05 12.75 -39.60
CA LEU A 183 7.02 11.47 -40.31
C LEU A 183 6.86 11.66 -41.82
N MET A 184 6.01 12.60 -42.26
CA MET A 184 5.89 12.96 -43.68
C MET A 184 7.19 13.58 -44.21
N MET A 185 7.78 14.55 -43.52
CA MET A 185 9.04 15.18 -43.95
C MET A 185 10.22 14.21 -43.92
N ASN A 186 10.23 13.23 -43.02
CA ASN A 186 11.19 12.12 -43.06
C ASN A 186 10.93 11.21 -44.28
N HIS A 187 9.67 10.90 -44.62
CA HIS A 187 9.33 10.14 -45.81
C HIS A 187 9.74 10.89 -47.10
N ASP A 188 9.41 12.18 -47.21
CA ASP A 188 9.78 13.06 -48.32
C ASP A 188 11.30 13.20 -48.44
N GLN A 189 12.03 13.36 -47.33
CA GLN A 189 13.50 13.37 -47.34
C GLN A 189 14.08 12.03 -47.78
N ASN A 190 13.48 10.89 -47.41
CA ASN A 190 13.93 9.58 -47.90
C ASN A 190 13.61 9.39 -49.39
N LEU A 191 12.48 9.90 -49.88
CA LEU A 191 12.15 9.92 -51.32
C LEU A 191 13.11 10.82 -52.11
N GLU A 192 13.44 12.01 -51.61
CA GLU A 192 14.40 12.91 -52.24
C GLU A 192 15.84 12.37 -52.15
N ASN A 193 16.21 11.69 -51.05
CA ASN A 193 17.49 10.96 -50.97
C ASN A 193 17.56 9.86 -52.04
N LEU A 194 16.52 9.04 -52.16
CA LEU A 194 16.44 7.97 -53.16
C LEU A 194 16.49 8.53 -54.59
N LYS A 195 15.77 9.63 -54.84
CA LYS A 195 15.80 10.38 -56.11
C LYS A 195 17.20 10.93 -56.41
N ASN A 196 17.91 11.46 -55.41
CA ASN A 196 19.29 11.93 -55.57
C ASN A 196 20.27 10.76 -55.83
N GLU A 197 20.10 9.60 -55.20
CA GLU A 197 20.87 8.39 -55.55
C GLU A 197 20.60 7.94 -56.99
N TYR A 198 19.34 7.98 -57.46
CA TYR A 198 19.01 7.71 -58.86
C TYR A 198 19.57 8.77 -59.83
N GLU A 199 19.50 10.06 -59.50
CA GLU A 199 20.10 11.14 -60.29
C GLU A 199 21.64 11.07 -60.29
N GLU A 200 22.29 10.62 -59.22
CA GLU A 200 23.74 10.39 -59.18
C GLU A 200 24.14 9.14 -59.98
N MET A 201 23.35 8.06 -59.94
CA MET A 201 23.57 6.89 -60.82
C MET A 201 23.39 7.25 -62.30
N LEU A 202 22.39 8.06 -62.66
CA LEU A 202 22.17 8.56 -64.01
C LEU A 202 23.23 9.60 -64.44
N GLY A 203 23.67 10.45 -63.51
CA GLY A 203 24.75 11.43 -63.70
C GLY A 203 26.11 10.78 -63.96
N ASN A 204 26.42 9.69 -63.24
CA ASN A 204 27.62 8.91 -63.49
C ASN A 204 27.53 8.10 -64.80
N SER A 205 26.32 7.65 -65.19
CA SER A 205 26.08 6.95 -66.47
C SER A 205 26.19 7.86 -67.71
N SER A 206 25.90 9.15 -67.57
CA SER A 206 25.89 10.11 -68.70
C SER A 206 27.29 10.60 -69.15
N ASN A 207 28.36 10.06 -68.57
CA ASN A 207 29.72 10.21 -69.11
C ASN A 207 29.99 9.37 -70.38
N ILE A 208 29.09 8.47 -70.78
CA ILE A 208 29.21 7.68 -72.02
C ILE A 208 28.57 8.44 -73.21
N ASN A 209 29.03 9.67 -73.43
CA ASN A 209 28.48 10.58 -74.45
C ASN A 209 29.01 10.24 -75.86
N ASN A 210 28.49 9.14 -76.44
CA ASN A 210 28.95 8.58 -77.72
C ASN A 210 28.24 9.17 -78.96
N ASP A 211 27.11 9.84 -78.81
CA ASP A 211 26.23 10.17 -79.95
C ASP A 211 26.86 11.17 -80.94
N ASN A 212 27.66 12.12 -80.44
CA ASN A 212 28.48 13.03 -81.26
C ASN A 212 29.36 12.28 -82.29
N LYS A 213 29.73 11.02 -82.01
CA LYS A 213 30.58 10.19 -82.88
C LYS A 213 29.82 9.56 -84.05
N TYR A 214 28.50 9.52 -83.99
CA TYR A 214 27.66 9.11 -85.11
C TYR A 214 27.29 10.31 -85.99
N GLU A 215 26.97 11.47 -85.42
CA GLU A 215 26.75 12.71 -86.20
C GLU A 215 27.99 13.10 -87.02
N GLU A 216 29.18 13.14 -86.40
CA GLU A 216 30.44 13.47 -87.09
C GLU A 216 30.70 12.50 -88.26
N LYS A 217 30.29 11.23 -88.12
CA LYS A 217 30.50 10.18 -89.13
C LYS A 217 29.43 10.15 -90.22
N ILE A 218 28.20 10.60 -89.93
CA ILE A 218 27.16 10.86 -90.93
C ILE A 218 27.61 12.04 -91.80
N HIS A 219 28.04 13.14 -91.19
CA HIS A 219 28.58 14.31 -91.92
C HIS A 219 29.84 13.94 -92.75
N GLU A 220 30.69 13.03 -92.25
CA GLU A 220 31.86 12.52 -93.00
C GLU A 220 31.48 11.59 -94.18
N LEU A 221 30.25 11.06 -94.22
CA LEU A 221 29.71 10.27 -95.34
C LEU A 221 28.95 11.17 -96.34
N GLU A 222 28.19 12.16 -95.85
CA GLU A 222 27.51 13.15 -96.69
C GLU A 222 28.48 13.98 -97.53
N GLU A 223 29.61 14.44 -96.95
CA GLU A 223 30.70 15.05 -97.71
C GLU A 223 31.21 14.11 -98.82
N LYS A 224 31.41 12.82 -98.52
CA LYS A 224 31.92 11.86 -99.51
C LYS A 224 30.95 11.65 -100.67
N ILE A 225 29.64 11.54 -100.40
CA ILE A 225 28.60 11.46 -101.43
C ILE A 225 28.65 12.73 -102.31
N LYS A 226 28.66 13.92 -101.71
CA LYS A 226 28.80 15.20 -102.45
C LYS A 226 30.06 15.27 -103.33
N THR A 227 31.19 14.72 -102.88
CA THR A 227 32.42 14.69 -103.70
C THR A 227 32.40 13.66 -104.84
N LEU A 228 31.54 12.64 -104.77
CA LEU A 228 31.36 11.63 -105.83
C LEU A 228 30.39 12.12 -106.91
N GLU A 229 29.27 12.73 -106.51
CA GLU A 229 28.28 13.32 -107.43
C GLU A 229 28.87 14.43 -108.31
N ASN A 230 29.87 15.16 -107.79
CA ASN A 230 30.56 16.24 -108.51
C ASN A 230 31.69 15.77 -109.46
N GLN A 231 31.83 14.47 -109.77
CA GLN A 231 32.80 13.99 -110.77
C GLN A 231 32.18 13.79 -112.17
N PRO A 232 32.49 14.65 -113.17
CA PRO A 232 31.97 14.49 -114.53
C PRO A 232 32.59 13.28 -115.23
N SER A 233 31.79 12.24 -115.42
CA SER A 233 32.17 10.99 -116.08
C SER A 233 32.48 11.20 -117.58
N LYS A 234 33.77 11.26 -117.92
CA LYS A 234 34.23 11.34 -119.32
C LYS A 234 34.02 10.01 -120.04
N THR A 235 33.05 9.95 -120.93
CA THR A 235 32.92 8.88 -121.93
C THR A 235 33.87 9.15 -123.11
N SER A 236 34.58 8.12 -123.57
CA SER A 236 35.46 8.21 -124.74
C SER A 236 35.55 6.88 -125.48
N ASP A 237 35.20 6.90 -126.76
CA ASP A 237 35.46 5.93 -127.83
C ASP A 237 35.26 4.43 -127.54
N ILE A 238 34.18 3.89 -128.10
CA ILE A 238 33.79 2.48 -128.06
C ILE A 238 34.05 1.83 -129.43
N LYS A 239 34.76 0.68 -129.46
CA LYS A 239 34.96 -0.16 -130.67
C LYS A 239 35.05 -1.68 -130.39
N ASP A 240 34.47 -2.15 -129.28
CA ASP A 240 34.55 -3.56 -128.84
C ASP A 240 33.25 -3.97 -128.10
N GLU A 241 32.08 -3.68 -128.71
CA GLU A 241 30.78 -3.85 -128.02
C GLU A 241 30.34 -5.30 -127.82
N ASP A 242 30.45 -6.17 -128.82
CA ASP A 242 29.83 -7.52 -128.79
C ASP A 242 30.24 -8.33 -127.55
N LYS A 243 31.54 -8.32 -127.21
CA LYS A 243 32.07 -9.01 -126.01
C LYS A 243 31.64 -8.34 -124.70
N LYS A 244 31.44 -7.03 -124.72
CA LYS A 244 30.99 -6.27 -123.55
C LYS A 244 29.50 -6.54 -123.29
N ILE A 245 28.70 -6.70 -124.35
CA ILE A 245 27.30 -7.08 -124.28
C ILE A 245 27.14 -8.51 -123.71
N GLU A 246 27.93 -9.49 -124.16
CA GLU A 246 27.88 -10.87 -123.67
C GLU A 246 28.22 -10.98 -122.17
N VAL A 247 29.22 -10.23 -121.70
CA VAL A 247 29.54 -10.11 -120.26
C VAL A 247 28.40 -9.42 -119.49
N LEU A 248 27.88 -8.29 -119.99
CA LEU A 248 26.79 -7.57 -119.33
C LEU A 248 25.47 -8.38 -119.27
N GLN A 249 25.21 -9.27 -120.22
CA GLN A 249 24.08 -10.20 -120.14
C GLN A 249 24.33 -11.30 -119.09
N THR A 250 25.55 -11.84 -119.01
CA THR A 250 25.93 -12.80 -117.97
C THR A 250 25.81 -12.18 -116.57
N ASP A 251 26.27 -10.94 -116.39
CA ASP A 251 26.14 -10.19 -115.15
C ASP A 251 24.68 -9.84 -114.83
N LYS A 252 23.86 -9.51 -115.83
CA LYS A 252 22.42 -9.28 -115.66
C LYS A 252 21.66 -10.52 -115.19
N ASP A 253 21.97 -11.70 -115.73
CA ASP A 253 21.31 -12.95 -115.33
C ASP A 253 21.75 -13.37 -113.92
N ASN A 254 23.04 -13.20 -113.59
CA ASN A 254 23.56 -13.38 -112.22
C ASN A 254 22.87 -12.42 -111.23
N LEU A 255 22.79 -11.12 -111.56
CA LEU A 255 22.09 -10.11 -110.76
C LEU A 255 20.62 -10.48 -110.56
N SER A 256 19.93 -10.88 -111.64
CA SER A 256 18.52 -11.32 -111.57
C SER A 256 18.32 -12.50 -110.62
N HIS A 257 19.24 -13.47 -110.62
CA HIS A 257 19.18 -14.59 -109.67
C HIS A 257 19.46 -14.13 -108.22
N THR A 258 20.42 -13.23 -108.00
CA THR A 258 20.67 -12.69 -106.63
C THR A 258 19.49 -11.86 -106.11
N ILE A 259 18.85 -11.06 -106.96
CA ILE A 259 17.64 -10.28 -106.59
C ILE A 259 16.49 -11.22 -106.22
N LEU A 260 16.32 -12.35 -106.92
CA LEU A 260 15.27 -13.33 -106.62
C LEU A 260 15.54 -14.06 -105.29
N GLU A 261 16.79 -14.40 -105.00
CA GLU A 261 17.18 -15.00 -103.71
C GLU A 261 17.03 -13.99 -102.55
N ILE A 262 17.43 -12.73 -102.75
CA ILE A 262 17.24 -11.66 -101.75
C ILE A 262 15.76 -11.43 -101.47
N LYS A 263 14.89 -11.45 -102.49
CA LYS A 263 13.42 -11.37 -102.28
C LYS A 263 12.90 -12.53 -101.44
N LYS A 264 13.30 -13.77 -101.73
CA LYS A 264 12.91 -14.94 -100.93
C LYS A 264 13.36 -14.81 -99.47
N GLN A 265 14.55 -14.26 -99.21
CA GLN A 265 15.03 -13.99 -97.85
C GLN A 265 14.27 -12.83 -97.18
N LEU A 266 13.80 -11.84 -97.94
CA LEU A 266 12.92 -10.78 -97.46
C LEU A 266 11.55 -11.36 -97.05
N ASP A 267 10.91 -12.16 -97.91
CA ASP A 267 9.62 -12.82 -97.64
C ASP A 267 9.70 -13.70 -96.37
N GLU A 268 10.81 -14.45 -96.19
CA GLU A 268 11.05 -15.26 -95.00
C GLU A 268 11.28 -14.41 -93.73
N LYS A 269 11.96 -13.26 -93.84
CA LYS A 269 12.16 -12.31 -92.73
C LYS A 269 10.87 -11.60 -92.35
N GLU A 270 10.09 -11.14 -93.31
CA GLU A 270 8.81 -10.46 -93.10
C GLU A 270 7.79 -11.39 -92.45
N LYS A 271 7.78 -12.68 -92.82
CA LYS A 271 7.01 -13.68 -92.09
C LYS A 271 7.45 -13.83 -90.62
N ILE A 272 8.75 -13.90 -90.34
CA ILE A 272 9.26 -13.99 -88.96
C ILE A 272 8.87 -12.73 -88.15
N ILE A 273 8.89 -11.55 -88.77
CA ILE A 273 8.44 -10.30 -88.14
C ILE A 273 6.93 -10.36 -87.84
N GLN A 274 6.11 -10.90 -88.75
CA GLN A 274 4.68 -11.07 -88.53
C GLN A 274 4.39 -12.08 -87.40
N ASP A 275 5.08 -13.22 -87.37
CA ASP A 275 4.94 -14.23 -86.31
C ASP A 275 5.34 -13.64 -84.93
N LEU A 276 6.45 -12.87 -84.87
CA LEU A 276 6.86 -12.14 -83.64
C LEU A 276 5.87 -11.03 -83.24
N SER A 277 5.25 -10.34 -84.19
CA SER A 277 4.23 -9.33 -83.93
C SER A 277 2.99 -9.94 -83.27
N ASN A 278 2.59 -11.14 -83.70
CA ASN A 278 1.44 -11.86 -83.12
C ASN A 278 1.76 -12.32 -81.69
N ASP A 279 2.97 -12.84 -81.43
CA ASP A 279 3.41 -13.21 -80.08
C ASP A 279 3.48 -12.01 -79.12
N ASN A 280 3.85 -10.83 -79.62
CA ASN A 280 3.87 -9.59 -78.83
C ASN A 280 2.44 -9.12 -78.46
N GLU A 281 1.46 -9.22 -79.37
CA GLU A 281 0.04 -8.94 -79.07
C GLU A 281 -0.53 -9.89 -78.01
N ILE A 282 -0.14 -11.17 -78.04
CA ILE A 282 -0.48 -12.16 -77.01
C ILE A 282 0.16 -11.79 -75.66
N GLN A 283 1.43 -11.37 -75.65
CA GLN A 283 2.12 -10.93 -74.43
C GLN A 283 1.49 -9.67 -73.83
N GLN A 284 1.15 -8.66 -74.64
CA GLN A 284 0.41 -7.48 -74.18
C GLN A 284 -0.96 -7.85 -73.58
N THR A 285 -1.71 -8.74 -74.24
CA THR A 285 -3.02 -9.22 -73.75
C THR A 285 -2.89 -9.95 -72.40
N ALA A 286 -1.84 -10.74 -72.21
CA ALA A 286 -1.55 -11.41 -70.94
C ALA A 286 -1.15 -10.40 -69.84
N LEU A 287 -0.34 -9.40 -70.19
CA LEU A 287 0.12 -8.37 -69.26
C LEU A 287 -1.05 -7.48 -68.78
N GLU A 288 -1.94 -7.03 -69.67
CA GLU A 288 -3.16 -6.30 -69.28
C GLU A 288 -4.02 -7.13 -68.30
N ALA A 289 -4.15 -8.43 -68.52
CA ALA A 289 -4.88 -9.32 -67.63
C ALA A 289 -4.21 -9.43 -66.24
N MET A 290 -2.88 -9.45 -66.17
CA MET A 290 -2.13 -9.44 -64.91
C MET A 290 -2.21 -8.09 -64.20
N LYS A 291 -2.08 -6.96 -64.92
CA LYS A 291 -2.21 -5.59 -64.39
C LYS A 291 -3.60 -5.38 -63.76
N LYS A 292 -4.65 -5.85 -64.44
CA LYS A 292 -6.03 -5.88 -63.94
C LYS A 292 -6.24 -6.84 -62.77
N HIS A 293 -5.50 -7.95 -62.68
CA HIS A 293 -5.55 -8.83 -61.52
C HIS A 293 -4.92 -8.16 -60.28
N LEU A 294 -3.75 -7.54 -60.43
CA LEU A 294 -3.06 -6.81 -59.37
C LEU A 294 -3.88 -5.63 -58.86
N GLU A 295 -4.52 -4.85 -59.74
CA GLU A 295 -5.45 -3.77 -59.36
C GLU A 295 -6.59 -4.29 -58.46
N ASN A 296 -7.16 -5.46 -58.79
CA ASN A 296 -8.21 -6.09 -57.98
C ASN A 296 -7.70 -6.67 -56.65
N ILE A 297 -6.43 -7.10 -56.57
CA ILE A 297 -5.81 -7.54 -55.31
C ILE A 297 -5.55 -6.32 -54.41
N ASN A 298 -4.90 -5.28 -54.95
CA ASN A 298 -4.57 -4.06 -54.22
C ASN A 298 -5.85 -3.38 -53.68
N LYS A 299 -6.90 -3.31 -54.49
CA LYS A 299 -8.21 -2.80 -54.05
C LYS A 299 -8.78 -3.59 -52.87
N LYS A 300 -8.77 -4.93 -52.92
CA LYS A 300 -9.21 -5.76 -51.78
C LYS A 300 -8.36 -5.55 -50.54
N SER A 301 -7.04 -5.38 -50.69
CA SER A 301 -6.15 -5.06 -49.57
C SER A 301 -6.53 -3.72 -48.93
N LEU A 302 -6.76 -2.69 -49.75
CA LEU A 302 -7.19 -1.37 -49.30
C LEU A 302 -8.55 -1.40 -48.59
N ASP A 303 -9.52 -2.13 -49.14
CA ASP A 303 -10.85 -2.32 -48.54
C ASP A 303 -10.73 -3.07 -47.19
N ASN A 304 -9.93 -4.13 -47.10
CA ASN A 304 -9.67 -4.86 -45.84
C ASN A 304 -8.99 -3.98 -44.78
N ILE A 305 -7.96 -3.20 -45.15
CA ILE A 305 -7.26 -2.26 -44.25
C ILE A 305 -8.22 -1.20 -43.73
N LYS A 306 -9.15 -0.74 -44.57
CA LYS A 306 -10.20 0.20 -44.18
C LYS A 306 -11.19 -0.41 -43.19
N GLU A 307 -11.69 -1.63 -43.43
CA GLU A 307 -12.59 -2.33 -42.49
C GLU A 307 -11.90 -2.57 -41.13
N LEU A 308 -10.63 -2.99 -41.14
CA LEU A 308 -9.83 -3.17 -39.92
C LEU A 308 -9.65 -1.85 -39.14
N LYS A 309 -9.40 -0.74 -39.86
CA LYS A 309 -9.30 0.59 -39.26
C LYS A 309 -10.63 1.06 -38.66
N GLU A 310 -11.74 0.95 -39.39
CA GLU A 310 -13.07 1.36 -38.91
C GLU A 310 -13.50 0.52 -37.69
N SER A 311 -13.13 -0.76 -37.64
CA SER A 311 -13.30 -1.63 -36.47
C SER A 311 -12.48 -1.15 -35.27
N PHE A 312 -11.19 -0.86 -35.45
CA PHE A 312 -10.30 -0.42 -34.37
C PHE A 312 -10.66 0.99 -33.83
N GLU A 313 -11.09 1.91 -34.70
CA GLU A 313 -11.62 3.22 -34.30
C GLU A 313 -12.93 3.08 -33.50
N LYS A 314 -13.80 2.10 -33.82
CA LYS A 314 -14.99 1.80 -33.02
C LYS A 314 -14.64 1.27 -31.63
N ASP A 315 -13.76 0.27 -31.54
CA ASP A 315 -13.34 -0.34 -30.27
C ASP A 315 -12.69 0.68 -29.33
N LEU A 316 -11.82 1.56 -29.86
CA LEU A 316 -11.25 2.68 -29.11
C LEU A 316 -12.33 3.65 -28.61
N LEU A 317 -13.28 4.02 -29.48
CA LEU A 317 -14.35 4.95 -29.14
C LEU A 317 -15.30 4.38 -28.06
N ASP A 318 -15.58 3.07 -28.09
CA ASP A 318 -16.38 2.41 -27.07
C ASP A 318 -15.62 2.24 -25.74
N LYS A 319 -14.30 2.01 -25.78
CA LYS A 319 -13.44 2.05 -24.58
C LYS A 319 -13.32 3.45 -23.95
N VAL A 320 -13.34 4.51 -24.76
CA VAL A 320 -13.42 5.89 -24.24
C VAL A 320 -14.75 6.11 -23.50
N LYS A 321 -15.89 5.70 -24.07
CA LYS A 321 -17.21 5.79 -23.39
C LYS A 321 -17.27 4.99 -22.09
N GLU A 322 -16.64 3.80 -22.05
CA GLU A 322 -16.56 2.99 -20.83
C GLU A 322 -15.76 3.71 -19.73
N ASN A 323 -14.62 4.33 -20.09
CA ASN A 323 -13.81 5.12 -19.16
C ASN A 323 -14.52 6.41 -18.71
N GLU A 324 -15.24 7.11 -19.59
CA GLU A 324 -16.08 8.27 -19.21
C GLU A 324 -17.16 7.88 -18.20
N LYS A 325 -17.82 6.73 -18.41
CA LYS A 325 -18.83 6.20 -17.48
C LYS A 325 -18.22 5.83 -16.12
N LEU A 326 -17.06 5.18 -16.10
CA LEU A 326 -16.34 4.85 -14.86
C LEU A 326 -15.87 6.10 -14.12
N LEU A 327 -15.46 7.15 -14.83
CA LEU A 327 -15.08 8.44 -14.24
C LEU A 327 -16.27 9.09 -13.52
N VAL A 328 -17.47 9.09 -14.13
CA VAL A 328 -18.70 9.60 -13.50
C VAL A 328 -19.08 8.79 -12.25
N GLU A 329 -19.00 7.46 -12.31
CA GLU A 329 -19.26 6.60 -11.14
C GLU A 329 -18.26 6.86 -9.99
N VAL A 330 -17.00 7.18 -10.30
CA VAL A 330 -16.00 7.61 -9.31
C VAL A 330 -16.30 9.00 -8.76
N GLU A 331 -16.71 9.96 -9.59
CA GLU A 331 -17.11 11.30 -9.13
C GLU A 331 -18.34 11.27 -8.20
N GLU A 332 -19.36 10.47 -8.52
CA GLU A 332 -20.54 10.27 -7.67
C GLU A 332 -20.17 9.60 -6.33
N SER A 333 -19.24 8.64 -6.36
CA SER A 333 -18.70 7.98 -5.16
C SER A 333 -17.92 8.96 -4.26
N VAL A 334 -17.07 9.79 -4.83
CA VAL A 334 -16.32 10.84 -4.09
C VAL A 334 -17.27 11.89 -3.51
N GLN A 335 -18.26 12.35 -4.27
CA GLN A 335 -19.29 13.27 -3.75
C GLN A 335 -20.09 12.64 -2.59
N SER A 336 -20.43 11.35 -2.70
CA SER A 336 -21.13 10.60 -1.65
C SER A 336 -20.27 10.44 -0.39
N LYS A 337 -18.97 10.15 -0.53
CA LYS A 337 -18.01 10.11 0.58
C LYS A 337 -17.93 11.46 1.29
N ASN A 338 -17.76 12.55 0.55
CA ASN A 338 -17.63 13.89 1.12
C ASN A 338 -18.89 14.29 1.91
N LEU A 339 -20.08 13.91 1.43
CA LEU A 339 -21.35 14.14 2.14
C LEU A 339 -21.49 13.29 3.42
N ILE A 340 -20.90 12.09 3.47
CA ILE A 340 -20.83 11.27 4.68
C ILE A 340 -19.85 11.87 5.69
N GLU A 341 -18.70 12.36 5.22
CA GLU A 341 -17.67 13.00 6.06
C GLU A 341 -18.17 14.33 6.67
N GLU A 342 -18.89 15.16 5.91
CA GLU A 342 -19.56 16.36 6.41
C GLU A 342 -20.59 16.03 7.52
N LYS A 343 -21.38 14.96 7.34
CA LYS A 343 -22.33 14.48 8.37
C LYS A 343 -21.62 13.93 9.60
N MET A 344 -20.52 13.20 9.42
CA MET A 344 -19.72 12.68 10.55
C MET A 344 -19.11 13.82 11.36
N ASN A 345 -18.60 14.86 10.71
CA ASN A 345 -18.02 16.01 11.42
C ASN A 345 -19.07 16.80 12.17
N LYS A 346 -20.27 17.03 11.60
CA LYS A 346 -21.42 17.60 12.33
C LYS A 346 -21.89 16.75 13.52
N MET A 347 -21.81 15.42 13.41
CA MET A 347 -22.09 14.53 14.54
C MET A 347 -21.02 14.62 15.64
N LYS A 348 -19.74 14.76 15.28
CA LYS A 348 -18.66 15.02 16.25
C LYS A 348 -18.86 16.36 16.96
N GLU A 349 -19.16 17.43 16.22
CA GLU A 349 -19.46 18.76 16.77
C GLU A 349 -20.59 18.68 17.82
N LEU A 350 -21.71 18.03 17.49
CA LEU A 350 -22.82 17.83 18.42
C LEU A 350 -22.44 16.99 19.66
N HIS A 351 -21.68 15.90 19.50
CA HIS A 351 -21.22 15.11 20.64
C HIS A 351 -20.23 15.90 21.52
N THR A 352 -19.37 16.73 20.94
CA THR A 352 -18.52 17.64 21.74
C THR A 352 -19.33 18.69 22.48
N GLU A 353 -20.40 19.25 21.87
CA GLU A 353 -21.29 20.18 22.55
C GLU A 353 -22.13 19.51 23.67
N GLU A 354 -22.61 18.28 23.48
CA GLU A 354 -23.28 17.52 24.54
C GLU A 354 -22.32 17.20 25.72
N LEU A 355 -21.06 16.84 25.44
CA LEU A 355 -20.02 16.62 26.46
C LEU A 355 -19.65 17.91 27.22
N ASP A 356 -19.43 19.01 26.50
CA ASP A 356 -19.11 20.31 27.10
C ASP A 356 -20.22 20.81 28.04
N ASN A 357 -21.47 20.56 27.68
CA ASN A 357 -22.63 20.90 28.52
C ASN A 357 -22.80 19.94 29.70
N MET A 358 -22.39 18.66 29.56
CA MET A 358 -22.34 17.71 30.68
C MET A 358 -21.25 18.10 31.68
N ASN A 359 -20.05 18.45 31.21
CA ASN A 359 -18.92 18.87 32.05
C ASN A 359 -19.27 20.12 32.88
N LYS A 360 -19.82 21.17 32.25
CA LYS A 360 -20.30 22.39 32.96
C LYS A 360 -21.35 22.10 34.04
N ARG A 361 -22.17 21.06 33.84
CA ARG A 361 -23.18 20.62 34.82
C ARG A 361 -22.57 19.82 35.98
N ILE A 362 -21.50 19.07 35.73
CA ILE A 362 -20.70 18.42 36.77
C ILE A 362 -19.96 19.49 37.60
N GLU A 363 -19.41 20.54 36.98
CA GLU A 363 -18.78 21.67 37.66
C GLU A 363 -19.77 22.44 38.58
N ASP A 364 -21.01 22.71 38.15
CA ASP A 364 -22.07 23.28 39.00
C ASP A 364 -22.39 22.39 40.21
N LEU A 365 -22.54 21.09 39.98
CA LEU A 365 -22.85 20.13 41.04
C LEU A 365 -21.70 20.01 42.06
N LEU A 366 -20.45 19.97 41.61
CA LEU A 366 -19.27 19.96 42.49
C LEU A 366 -19.18 21.25 43.30
N SER A 367 -19.36 22.42 42.67
CA SER A 367 -19.36 23.73 43.34
C SER A 367 -20.43 23.81 44.43
N ARG A 368 -21.62 23.25 44.17
CA ARG A 368 -22.72 23.20 45.14
C ARG A 368 -22.48 22.19 46.26
N LEU A 369 -21.75 21.11 45.98
CA LEU A 369 -21.38 20.10 46.98
C LEU A 369 -20.33 20.67 47.94
N GLU A 370 -19.30 21.34 47.43
CA GLU A 370 -18.28 22.06 48.22
C GLU A 370 -18.91 23.08 49.20
N ILE A 371 -19.84 23.91 48.70
CA ILE A 371 -20.61 24.86 49.54
C ILE A 371 -21.39 24.13 50.65
N SER A 372 -21.97 22.97 50.35
CA SER A 372 -22.74 22.22 51.36
C SER A 372 -21.83 21.53 52.39
N GLU A 373 -20.65 21.06 52.00
CA GLU A 373 -19.64 20.54 52.93
C GLU A 373 -19.09 21.63 53.85
N GLU A 374 -18.90 22.86 53.35
CA GLU A 374 -18.47 24.00 54.19
C GLU A 374 -19.56 24.43 55.19
N ILE A 375 -20.85 24.40 54.81
CA ILE A 375 -21.97 24.62 55.75
C ILE A 375 -22.02 23.51 56.81
N VAL A 376 -21.77 22.25 56.45
CA VAL A 376 -21.67 21.14 57.42
C VAL A 376 -20.50 21.37 58.37
N LYS A 377 -19.30 21.71 57.88
CA LYS A 377 -18.14 22.05 58.72
C LYS A 377 -18.42 23.22 59.67
N GLU A 378 -19.05 24.28 59.19
CA GLU A 378 -19.37 25.45 60.02
C GLU A 378 -20.42 25.13 61.10
N THR A 379 -21.40 24.26 60.80
CA THR A 379 -22.42 23.83 61.77
C THR A 379 -21.89 22.81 62.79
N THR A 380 -21.04 21.86 62.38
CA THR A 380 -20.32 20.96 63.29
C THR A 380 -19.40 21.76 64.23
N ASN A 381 -18.62 22.70 63.71
CA ASN A 381 -17.76 23.57 64.52
C ASN A 381 -18.56 24.39 65.56
N LYS A 382 -19.79 24.82 65.25
CA LYS A 382 -20.67 25.47 66.25
C LYS A 382 -21.11 24.47 67.33
N PHE A 383 -21.51 23.26 66.93
CA PHE A 383 -21.96 22.21 67.84
C PHE A 383 -20.88 21.71 68.82
N GLU A 384 -19.62 21.64 68.39
CA GLU A 384 -18.51 21.23 69.28
C GLU A 384 -18.09 22.31 70.30
N ASN A 385 -18.39 23.58 70.03
CA ASN A 385 -18.04 24.71 70.90
C ASN A 385 -19.11 25.01 71.97
N ASP A 386 -20.41 24.80 71.68
CA ASP A 386 -21.50 25.01 72.65
C ASP A 386 -21.64 23.84 73.65
N LYS A 387 -20.54 23.59 74.38
CA LYS A 387 -20.31 22.41 75.23
C LYS A 387 -21.02 22.46 76.60
N ASN A 388 -22.20 23.09 76.67
CA ASN A 388 -22.78 23.59 77.92
C ASN A 388 -24.33 23.50 78.01
N CYS A 389 -24.97 22.67 77.17
CA CYS A 389 -26.43 22.59 77.01
C CYS A 389 -27.05 21.28 77.55
N GLU A 390 -26.56 20.75 78.68
CA GLU A 390 -26.92 19.41 79.16
C GLU A 390 -28.08 19.37 80.19
N GLU A 391 -28.62 20.53 80.63
CA GLU A 391 -29.50 20.57 81.83
C GLU A 391 -30.82 21.39 81.72
N MET A 392 -31.24 21.87 80.54
CA MET A 392 -32.47 22.69 80.40
C MET A 392 -33.40 22.34 79.21
N ILE A 393 -33.72 21.05 79.01
CA ILE A 393 -34.76 20.63 78.05
C ILE A 393 -36.16 20.96 78.58
N GLU A 394 -36.51 22.25 78.57
CA GLU A 394 -37.90 22.70 78.69
C GLU A 394 -38.69 22.28 77.43
N LYS A 395 -40.00 22.08 77.60
CA LYS A 395 -40.91 21.53 76.57
C LYS A 395 -40.79 22.19 75.18
N LYS A 396 -40.45 23.48 75.10
CA LYS A 396 -40.19 24.20 73.84
C LYS A 396 -39.10 23.57 72.99
N GLU A 397 -38.02 23.06 73.58
CA GLU A 397 -36.93 22.45 72.82
C GLU A 397 -37.38 21.14 72.20
N TYR A 398 -38.26 20.38 72.87
CA TYR A 398 -38.88 19.19 72.29
C TYR A 398 -39.79 19.54 71.12
N ASP A 399 -40.59 20.61 71.21
CA ASP A 399 -41.41 21.08 70.08
C ASP A 399 -40.54 21.54 68.89
N ILE A 400 -39.42 22.24 69.13
CA ILE A 400 -38.44 22.64 68.09
C ILE A 400 -37.72 21.42 67.50
N LEU A 401 -37.38 20.42 68.32
CA LEU A 401 -36.74 19.19 67.86
C LEU A 401 -37.73 18.34 67.02
N LEU A 402 -39.01 18.35 67.37
CA LEU A 402 -40.08 17.71 66.59
C LEU A 402 -40.30 18.44 65.25
N GLU A 403 -40.26 19.78 65.23
CA GLU A 403 -40.30 20.58 64.00
C GLU A 403 -39.08 20.31 63.12
N LYS A 404 -37.87 20.25 63.68
CA LYS A 404 -36.65 19.83 62.95
C LYS A 404 -36.78 18.41 62.42
N TYR A 405 -37.26 17.46 63.22
CA TYR A 405 -37.47 16.07 62.80
C TYR A 405 -38.48 15.97 61.65
N ASN A 406 -39.61 16.67 61.73
CA ASN A 406 -40.60 16.72 60.66
C ASN A 406 -40.06 17.36 59.38
N ASN A 407 -39.24 18.42 59.50
CA ASN A 407 -38.56 19.03 58.35
C ASN A 407 -37.51 18.09 57.73
N ILE A 408 -36.77 17.33 58.55
CA ILE A 408 -35.87 16.26 58.07
C ILE A 408 -36.68 15.18 57.34
N LEU A 409 -37.79 14.71 57.91
CA LEU A 409 -38.67 13.72 57.28
C LEU A 409 -39.22 14.21 55.93
N LEU A 410 -39.65 15.48 55.86
CA LEU A 410 -40.12 16.09 54.61
C LEU A 410 -39.00 16.24 53.58
N SER A 411 -37.78 16.57 54.01
CA SER A 411 -36.60 16.62 53.13
C SER A 411 -36.20 15.22 52.64
N PHE A 412 -36.42 14.18 53.44
CA PHE A 412 -36.19 12.78 53.07
C PHE A 412 -37.24 12.27 52.09
N GLU A 413 -38.53 12.61 52.26
CA GLU A 413 -39.56 12.36 51.25
C GLU A 413 -39.28 13.10 49.93
N GLN A 414 -38.75 14.33 50.00
CA GLN A 414 -38.30 15.05 48.80
C GLN A 414 -37.08 14.39 48.15
N ALA A 415 -36.09 13.94 48.94
CA ALA A 415 -34.94 13.20 48.43
C ALA A 415 -35.34 11.87 47.79
N GLN A 416 -36.30 11.12 48.36
CA GLN A 416 -36.86 9.92 47.74
C GLN A 416 -37.57 10.23 46.42
N ARG A 417 -38.34 11.33 46.33
CA ARG A 417 -38.97 11.76 45.06
C ARG A 417 -37.92 12.12 44.00
N VAL A 418 -36.87 12.85 44.37
CA VAL A 418 -35.74 13.15 43.48
C VAL A 418 -35.04 11.87 43.03
N GLY A 419 -34.83 10.91 43.95
CA GLY A 419 -34.25 9.60 43.62
C GLY A 419 -35.11 8.77 42.65
N VAL A 420 -36.44 8.88 42.71
CA VAL A 420 -37.34 8.27 41.71
C VAL A 420 -37.21 8.97 40.36
N GLU A 421 -37.23 10.31 40.30
CA GLU A 421 -37.00 11.05 39.05
C GLU A 421 -35.60 10.79 38.45
N GLU A 422 -34.59 10.60 39.29
CA GLU A 422 -33.21 10.33 38.89
C GLU A 422 -33.04 8.89 38.41
N ASN A 423 -33.74 7.93 39.02
CA ASN A 423 -33.84 6.57 38.51
C ASN A 423 -34.61 6.53 37.17
N GLU A 424 -35.72 7.26 37.02
CA GLU A 424 -36.40 7.40 35.72
C GLU A 424 -35.49 8.00 34.64
N ARG A 425 -34.72 9.06 34.96
CA ARG A 425 -33.69 9.61 34.06
C ARG A 425 -32.57 8.60 33.77
N THR A 426 -32.16 7.79 34.73
CA THR A 426 -31.12 6.76 34.56
C THR A 426 -31.59 5.62 33.66
N ASN A 427 -32.88 5.26 33.73
CA ASN A 427 -33.51 4.31 32.80
C ASN A 427 -33.70 4.90 31.41
N GLU A 428 -34.06 6.18 31.29
CA GLU A 428 -34.12 6.88 29.99
C GLU A 428 -32.71 6.98 29.36
N LEU A 429 -31.69 7.28 30.18
CA LEU A 429 -30.29 7.31 29.76
C LEU A 429 -29.82 5.92 29.28
N HIS A 430 -30.11 4.85 30.02
CA HIS A 430 -29.85 3.47 29.57
C HIS A 430 -30.56 3.18 28.25
N SER A 431 -31.85 3.49 28.13
CA SER A 431 -32.60 3.29 26.89
C SER A 431 -32.08 4.14 25.72
N ARG A 432 -31.40 5.26 25.98
CA ARG A 432 -30.71 6.09 24.97
C ARG A 432 -29.33 5.51 24.63
N CYS A 433 -28.61 4.95 25.60
CA CYS A 433 -27.36 4.20 25.41
C CYS A 433 -27.59 2.91 24.60
N ASP A 434 -28.65 2.15 24.88
CA ASP A 434 -29.02 0.95 24.11
C ASP A 434 -29.30 1.29 22.64
N LYS A 435 -30.04 2.38 22.38
CA LYS A 435 -30.31 2.87 21.02
C LYS A 435 -29.03 3.36 20.33
N LEU A 436 -28.13 4.01 21.06
CA LEU A 436 -26.83 4.43 20.55
C LEU A 436 -25.94 3.23 20.22
N ASN A 437 -25.90 2.21 21.10
CA ASN A 437 -25.14 0.98 20.93
C ASN A 437 -25.68 0.14 19.74
N ALA A 438 -27.00 0.01 19.61
CA ALA A 438 -27.61 -0.61 18.43
C ALA A 438 -27.29 0.16 17.13
N SER A 439 -27.24 1.49 17.19
CA SER A 439 -26.85 2.33 16.05
C SER A 439 -25.35 2.20 15.73
N LEU A 440 -24.50 2.06 16.75
CA LEU A 440 -23.06 1.82 16.62
C LEU A 440 -22.78 0.45 15.99
N LEU A 441 -23.47 -0.61 16.42
CA LEU A 441 -23.39 -1.95 15.84
C LEU A 441 -23.85 -1.97 14.36
N LEU A 442 -24.92 -1.25 14.03
CA LEU A 442 -25.35 -1.06 12.63
C LEU A 442 -24.33 -0.26 11.81
N PHE A 443 -23.67 0.73 12.41
CA PHE A 443 -22.60 1.48 11.74
C PHE A 443 -21.36 0.62 11.52
N GLN A 444 -20.95 -0.18 12.50
CA GLN A 444 -19.84 -1.15 12.39
C GLN A 444 -20.13 -2.22 11.32
N ALA A 445 -21.34 -2.78 11.28
CA ALA A 445 -21.74 -3.75 10.26
C ALA A 445 -21.74 -3.15 8.84
N ASN A 446 -22.20 -1.90 8.68
CA ASN A 446 -22.10 -1.18 7.41
C ASN A 446 -20.65 -0.85 7.04
N GLY A 447 -19.80 -0.50 8.01
CA GLY A 447 -18.37 -0.29 7.81
C GLY A 447 -17.66 -1.55 7.33
N GLN A 448 -17.88 -2.69 7.97
CA GLN A 448 -17.37 -4.00 7.55
C GLN A 448 -17.86 -4.37 6.14
N LYS A 449 -19.13 -4.10 5.80
CA LYS A 449 -19.66 -4.33 4.45
C LYS A 449 -18.96 -3.45 3.41
N GLN A 450 -18.75 -2.16 3.71
CA GLN A 450 -17.99 -1.26 2.82
C GLN A 450 -16.51 -1.67 2.71
N GLU A 451 -15.89 -2.17 3.78
CA GLU A 451 -14.54 -2.72 3.75
C GLU A 451 -14.46 -3.97 2.86
N GLU A 452 -15.43 -4.88 2.93
CA GLU A 452 -15.50 -6.07 2.07
C GLU A 452 -15.77 -5.70 0.60
N GLU A 453 -16.61 -4.70 0.34
CA GLU A 453 -16.85 -4.15 -1.01
C GLU A 453 -15.61 -3.45 -1.57
N ASN A 454 -14.93 -2.62 -0.78
CA ASN A 454 -13.66 -2.00 -1.15
C ASN A 454 -12.56 -3.04 -1.40
N LYS A 455 -12.50 -4.12 -0.60
CA LYS A 455 -11.56 -5.23 -0.80
C LYS A 455 -11.81 -5.97 -2.11
N LYS A 456 -13.08 -6.18 -2.49
CA LYS A 456 -13.47 -6.74 -3.79
C LYS A 456 -13.13 -5.80 -4.96
N LEU A 457 -13.25 -4.49 -4.78
CA LEU A 457 -12.85 -3.49 -5.78
C LEU A 457 -11.31 -3.41 -5.93
N LEU A 458 -10.56 -3.42 -4.82
CA LEU A 458 -9.10 -3.50 -4.83
C LEU A 458 -8.58 -4.79 -5.48
N GLN A 459 -9.24 -5.93 -5.22
CA GLN A 459 -8.91 -7.18 -5.90
C GLN A 459 -9.11 -7.06 -7.41
N LYS A 460 -10.28 -6.57 -7.86
CA LYS A 460 -10.54 -6.31 -9.29
C LYS A 460 -9.55 -5.34 -9.92
N LEU A 461 -9.14 -4.29 -9.20
CA LEU A 461 -8.17 -3.32 -9.67
C LEU A 461 -6.77 -3.95 -9.84
N ASN A 462 -6.36 -4.81 -8.91
CA ASN A 462 -5.12 -5.57 -9.01
C ASN A 462 -5.16 -6.60 -10.15
N ASP A 463 -6.28 -7.30 -10.32
CA ASP A 463 -6.49 -8.25 -11.42
C ASP A 463 -6.44 -7.51 -12.78
N LEU A 464 -7.11 -6.35 -12.90
CA LEU A 464 -7.09 -5.53 -14.11
C LEU A 464 -5.69 -4.90 -14.36
N SER A 465 -4.98 -4.46 -13.31
CA SER A 465 -3.60 -3.99 -13.43
C SER A 465 -2.68 -5.10 -13.95
N ARG A 466 -2.89 -6.34 -13.49
CA ARG A 466 -2.14 -7.51 -13.96
C ARG A 466 -2.48 -7.86 -15.42
N GLU A 467 -3.73 -7.70 -15.84
CA GLU A 467 -4.11 -7.82 -17.26
C GLU A 467 -3.46 -6.72 -18.11
N PHE A 468 -3.43 -5.46 -17.64
CA PHE A 468 -2.68 -4.38 -18.30
C PHE A 468 -1.18 -4.65 -18.37
N ASP A 469 -0.55 -5.19 -17.32
CA ASP A 469 0.86 -5.58 -17.35
C ASP A 469 1.11 -6.74 -18.33
N ILE A 470 0.20 -7.71 -18.42
CA ILE A 470 0.29 -8.79 -19.42
C ILE A 470 0.16 -8.23 -20.84
N LEU A 471 -0.79 -7.33 -21.09
CA LEU A 471 -0.97 -6.67 -22.38
C LEU A 471 0.23 -5.78 -22.75
N ARG A 472 0.78 -5.03 -21.79
CA ARG A 472 1.96 -4.18 -21.97
C ARG A 472 3.21 -5.01 -22.29
N ASN A 473 3.43 -6.10 -21.56
CA ASN A 473 4.51 -7.04 -21.86
C ASN A 473 4.29 -7.79 -23.18
N GLY A 474 3.04 -8.02 -23.59
CA GLY A 474 2.69 -8.55 -24.91
C GLY A 474 3.05 -7.58 -26.03
N LEU A 475 2.62 -6.32 -25.91
CA LEU A 475 2.90 -5.26 -26.87
C LEU A 475 4.40 -4.94 -26.98
N GLU A 476 5.13 -4.95 -25.86
CA GLU A 476 6.57 -4.70 -25.90
C GLU A 476 7.32 -5.89 -26.54
N ARG A 477 6.82 -7.12 -26.39
CA ARG A 477 7.33 -8.29 -27.13
C ARG A 477 7.01 -8.23 -28.61
N THR A 478 5.82 -7.82 -29.04
CA THR A 478 5.52 -7.70 -30.49
C THR A 478 6.29 -6.56 -31.13
N LYS A 479 6.49 -5.43 -30.44
CA LYS A 479 7.44 -4.40 -30.87
C LYS A 479 8.87 -4.93 -31.00
N GLU A 480 9.37 -5.68 -30.01
CA GLU A 480 10.73 -6.23 -30.06
C GLU A 480 10.89 -7.28 -31.16
N VAL A 481 9.88 -8.13 -31.38
CA VAL A 481 9.83 -9.05 -32.53
C VAL A 481 9.88 -8.27 -33.83
N HIS A 482 9.01 -7.26 -34.05
CA HIS A 482 9.07 -6.43 -35.25
C HIS A 482 10.36 -5.62 -35.37
N ARG A 483 11.02 -5.25 -34.26
CA ARG A 483 12.33 -4.57 -34.28
C ARG A 483 13.43 -5.52 -34.75
N VAL A 484 13.45 -6.76 -34.26
CA VAL A 484 14.39 -7.81 -34.68
C VAL A 484 14.11 -8.26 -36.10
N GLU A 485 12.85 -8.35 -36.50
CA GLU A 485 12.41 -8.75 -37.85
C GLU A 485 12.71 -7.66 -38.89
N ASN A 486 12.47 -6.38 -38.56
CA ASN A 486 12.92 -5.27 -39.41
C ASN A 486 14.44 -5.17 -39.49
N LEU A 487 15.18 -5.46 -38.41
CA LEU A 487 16.65 -5.52 -38.47
C LEU A 487 17.13 -6.66 -39.37
N ARG A 488 16.57 -7.87 -39.22
CA ARG A 488 16.84 -9.00 -40.12
C ARG A 488 16.51 -8.65 -41.58
N TRP A 489 15.39 -7.99 -41.84
CA TRP A 489 15.01 -7.57 -43.19
C TRP A 489 15.96 -6.50 -43.76
N LEU A 490 16.48 -5.60 -42.92
CA LEU A 490 17.53 -4.65 -43.31
C LEU A 490 18.87 -5.35 -43.57
N GLU A 491 19.27 -6.34 -42.76
CA GLU A 491 20.47 -7.16 -42.97
C GLU A 491 20.36 -7.99 -44.26
N GLU A 492 19.22 -8.64 -44.51
CA GLU A 492 18.94 -9.38 -45.75
C GLU A 492 18.91 -8.43 -46.97
N LYS A 493 18.33 -7.24 -46.84
CA LYS A 493 18.35 -6.21 -47.88
C LYS A 493 19.77 -5.72 -48.17
N GLU A 494 20.60 -5.49 -47.15
CA GLU A 494 22.00 -5.06 -47.33
C GLU A 494 22.85 -6.17 -47.97
N GLU A 495 22.63 -7.43 -47.59
CA GLU A 495 23.29 -8.58 -48.25
C GLU A 495 22.84 -8.74 -49.71
N LEU A 496 21.55 -8.52 -50.02
CA LEU A 496 21.03 -8.56 -51.40
C LEU A 496 21.53 -7.39 -52.25
N LEU A 497 21.55 -6.16 -51.71
CA LEU A 497 22.14 -5.00 -52.38
C LEU A 497 23.63 -5.22 -52.66
N LYS A 498 24.37 -5.78 -51.72
CA LYS A 498 25.78 -6.13 -51.91
C LYS A 498 25.99 -7.21 -52.97
N LYS A 499 25.16 -8.27 -52.99
CA LYS A 499 25.17 -9.28 -54.06
C LYS A 499 24.86 -8.67 -55.42
N LEU A 500 23.93 -7.72 -55.49
CA LEU A 500 23.58 -6.98 -56.71
C LEU A 500 24.75 -6.08 -57.16
N GLU A 501 25.40 -5.38 -56.24
CA GLU A 501 26.54 -4.50 -56.51
C GLU A 501 27.77 -5.31 -56.98
N ASP A 502 28.08 -6.43 -56.34
CA ASP A 502 29.16 -7.34 -56.73
C ASP A 502 28.87 -8.04 -58.08
N SER A 503 27.61 -8.39 -58.35
CA SER A 503 27.16 -8.89 -59.67
C SER A 503 27.26 -7.81 -60.75
N ALA A 504 26.84 -6.58 -60.47
CA ALA A 504 26.97 -5.45 -61.38
C ALA A 504 28.45 -5.13 -61.68
N LYS A 505 29.34 -5.14 -60.68
CA LYS A 505 30.79 -5.02 -60.87
C LYS A 505 31.37 -6.16 -61.71
N PHE A 506 30.90 -7.39 -61.51
CA PHE A 506 31.33 -8.54 -62.32
C PHE A 506 30.93 -8.36 -63.78
N ASN A 507 29.65 -8.10 -64.06
CA ASN A 507 29.13 -7.92 -65.42
C ASN A 507 29.73 -6.69 -66.12
N LEU A 508 29.93 -5.58 -65.39
CA LEU A 508 30.61 -4.40 -65.92
C LEU A 508 32.03 -4.77 -66.33
N LYS A 509 32.79 -5.45 -65.46
CA LYS A 509 34.15 -5.87 -65.78
C LYS A 509 34.22 -6.88 -66.94
N GLU A 510 33.29 -7.83 -67.01
CA GLU A 510 33.20 -8.76 -68.14
C GLU A 510 32.97 -8.00 -69.45
N SER A 511 32.09 -6.99 -69.45
CA SER A 511 31.90 -6.10 -70.60
C SER A 511 33.12 -5.20 -70.89
N GLU A 512 33.89 -4.77 -69.89
CA GLU A 512 35.15 -4.04 -70.08
C GLU A 512 36.22 -4.92 -70.72
N ASP A 513 36.38 -6.16 -70.25
CA ASP A 513 37.31 -7.15 -70.78
C ASP A 513 36.92 -7.55 -72.23
N GLU A 514 35.62 -7.75 -72.52
CA GLU A 514 35.11 -7.92 -73.91
C GLU A 514 35.38 -6.70 -74.79
N ILE A 515 35.12 -5.49 -74.29
CA ILE A 515 35.40 -4.24 -75.01
C ILE A 515 36.90 -4.07 -75.28
N VAL A 516 37.78 -4.52 -74.38
CA VAL A 516 39.23 -4.56 -74.59
C VAL A 516 39.60 -5.58 -75.67
N GLU A 517 39.03 -6.79 -75.64
CA GLU A 517 39.29 -7.81 -76.67
C GLU A 517 38.79 -7.36 -78.06
N LEU A 518 37.60 -6.72 -78.13
CA LEU A 518 37.06 -6.15 -79.36
C LEU A 518 37.90 -4.96 -79.86
N LYS A 519 38.42 -4.10 -78.98
CA LYS A 519 39.37 -3.03 -79.35
C LYS A 519 40.68 -3.61 -79.91
N GLU A 520 41.19 -4.70 -79.35
CA GLU A 520 42.41 -5.35 -79.85
C GLU A 520 42.16 -6.07 -81.20
N LYS A 521 41.02 -6.78 -81.35
CA LYS A 521 40.58 -7.34 -82.63
C LYS A 521 40.44 -6.25 -83.70
N LEU A 522 39.86 -5.10 -83.35
CA LEU A 522 39.77 -3.93 -84.24
C LEU A 522 41.15 -3.36 -84.58
N ARG A 523 42.07 -3.28 -83.61
CA ARG A 523 43.46 -2.82 -83.81
C ARG A 523 44.20 -3.72 -84.81
N ILE A 524 44.09 -5.04 -84.65
CA ILE A 524 44.69 -6.04 -85.55
C ILE A 524 44.08 -5.92 -86.97
N ALA A 525 42.76 -5.84 -87.09
CA ALA A 525 42.09 -5.65 -88.38
C ALA A 525 42.49 -4.33 -89.07
N GLN A 526 42.67 -3.25 -88.31
CA GLN A 526 43.16 -1.96 -88.82
C GLN A 526 44.62 -2.07 -89.31
N GLU A 527 45.49 -2.76 -88.58
CA GLU A 527 46.87 -3.03 -88.99
C GLU A 527 46.94 -3.91 -90.25
N GLU A 528 46.06 -4.90 -90.39
CA GLU A 528 45.94 -5.71 -91.60
C GLU A 528 45.43 -4.88 -92.79
N VAL A 529 44.41 -4.04 -92.61
CA VAL A 529 43.92 -3.11 -93.63
C VAL A 529 45.03 -2.14 -94.08
N ASP A 530 45.83 -1.61 -93.16
CA ASP A 530 46.95 -0.72 -93.49
C ASP A 530 48.19 -1.47 -94.02
N HIS A 531 48.31 -2.79 -93.78
CA HIS A 531 49.25 -3.65 -94.48
C HIS A 531 48.78 -3.93 -95.93
N LEU A 532 47.50 -4.22 -96.13
CA LEU A 532 46.90 -4.42 -97.45
C LEU A 532 46.94 -3.15 -98.29
N LYS A 533 46.71 -1.96 -97.71
CA LYS A 533 46.95 -0.66 -98.38
C LYS A 533 48.42 -0.51 -98.79
N ARG A 534 49.38 -0.85 -97.92
CA ARG A 534 50.83 -0.81 -98.25
C ARG A 534 51.21 -1.78 -99.37
N ILE A 535 50.60 -2.97 -99.43
CA ILE A 535 50.77 -3.90 -100.56
C ILE A 535 50.16 -3.30 -101.84
N ARG A 536 48.92 -2.80 -101.77
CA ARG A 536 48.16 -2.27 -102.91
C ARG A 536 48.74 -0.97 -103.49
N MET A 537 49.49 -0.20 -102.69
CA MET A 537 50.16 1.04 -103.10
C MET A 537 51.66 0.87 -103.41
N SER A 538 52.19 -0.36 -103.39
CA SER A 538 53.56 -0.66 -103.83
C SER A 538 53.60 -0.91 -105.35
N PRO A 539 54.25 -0.04 -106.16
CA PRO A 539 54.09 -0.10 -107.61
C PRO A 539 55.22 -0.90 -108.30
N VAL A 540 54.84 -1.59 -109.39
CA VAL A 540 55.70 -2.17 -110.44
C VAL A 540 56.59 -3.36 -110.06
N ASN A 541 56.29 -4.56 -110.60
CA ASN A 541 57.06 -5.16 -111.70
C ASN A 541 56.40 -6.42 -112.30
N HIS A 542 56.58 -6.64 -113.60
CA HIS A 542 56.00 -7.76 -114.35
C HIS A 542 57.02 -8.86 -114.70
N THR A 543 56.89 -10.04 -114.10
CA THR A 543 57.31 -11.35 -114.64
C THR A 543 56.43 -12.41 -113.96
N LYS A 544 55.56 -13.15 -114.67
CA LYS A 544 55.81 -14.23 -115.63
C LYS A 544 56.17 -15.58 -114.98
N ASP A 545 55.35 -16.57 -115.35
CA ASP A 545 55.60 -18.01 -115.44
C ASP A 545 55.68 -18.82 -114.10
N SER A 546 55.40 -20.13 -114.20
CA SER A 546 55.42 -21.18 -113.14
C SER A 546 54.20 -21.30 -112.20
N ASP A 547 53.19 -22.03 -112.67
CA ASP A 547 52.66 -23.27 -112.09
C ASP A 547 52.89 -23.56 -110.59
N GLY A 548 51.79 -23.79 -109.83
CA GLY A 548 51.83 -24.17 -108.41
C GLY A 548 50.46 -24.60 -107.86
N GLU A 549 50.17 -25.89 -107.89
CA GLU A 549 48.88 -26.50 -107.57
C GLU A 549 48.48 -26.38 -106.07
N SER A 550 47.30 -25.82 -105.78
CA SER A 550 46.46 -26.30 -104.66
C SER A 550 45.00 -25.82 -104.82
N ASN A 551 44.13 -26.73 -105.27
CA ASN A 551 42.69 -26.50 -105.38
C ASN A 551 41.94 -27.18 -104.21
N ASN A 552 40.69 -26.80 -103.98
CA ASN A 552 39.73 -27.34 -103.01
C ASN A 552 39.91 -26.88 -101.55
N GLY A 553 39.20 -25.82 -101.17
CA GLY A 553 39.03 -25.37 -99.77
C GLY A 553 37.66 -24.77 -99.43
N TRP A 554 36.73 -24.72 -100.38
CA TRP A 554 35.38 -24.15 -100.21
C TRP A 554 34.30 -25.24 -100.27
N ARG A 555 33.18 -25.03 -99.56
CA ARG A 555 31.99 -25.91 -99.47
C ARG A 555 32.14 -27.21 -98.64
N ARG A 556 32.26 -27.09 -97.31
CA ARG A 556 31.84 -28.10 -96.29
C ARG A 556 32.05 -27.57 -94.86
N LEU A 557 31.07 -26.82 -94.34
CA LEU A 557 30.94 -26.51 -92.90
C LEU A 557 29.52 -26.00 -92.56
N GLY A 558 28.51 -26.62 -93.19
CA GLY A 558 27.14 -26.64 -92.69
C GLY A 558 26.85 -28.06 -92.19
N ASP A 559 25.99 -28.18 -91.19
CA ASP A 559 25.50 -29.43 -90.59
C ASP A 559 26.58 -30.40 -90.09
N ASP A 560 27.10 -30.16 -88.88
CA ASP A 560 27.39 -31.20 -87.86
C ASP A 560 27.95 -30.60 -86.56
N HIS A 561 27.12 -30.45 -85.53
CA HIS A 561 27.53 -30.70 -84.13
C HIS A 561 26.32 -30.88 -83.21
N HIS A 562 25.78 -32.10 -83.22
CA HIS A 562 24.83 -32.57 -82.21
C HIS A 562 25.50 -32.76 -80.83
N GLU A 563 24.67 -32.63 -79.78
CA GLU A 563 24.65 -33.51 -78.60
C GLU A 563 25.93 -33.60 -77.73
N ILE A 564 26.05 -32.72 -76.72
CA ILE A 564 26.94 -32.89 -75.56
C ILE A 564 26.17 -32.63 -74.25
N MET A 565 25.94 -33.71 -73.47
CA MET A 565 25.89 -33.84 -72.00
C MET A 565 25.28 -32.67 -71.18
N SER A 566 24.14 -32.75 -70.48
CA SER A 566 23.53 -33.83 -69.65
C SER A 566 24.23 -34.11 -68.30
N VAL A 567 24.04 -33.19 -67.34
CA VAL A 567 24.37 -33.27 -65.89
C VAL A 567 23.30 -32.40 -65.15
N LYS A 568 22.21 -32.87 -64.51
CA LYS A 568 22.04 -33.67 -63.26
C LYS A 568 22.84 -33.08 -62.08
N THR A 569 22.30 -32.60 -60.94
CA THR A 569 21.02 -32.74 -60.18
C THR A 569 20.91 -31.53 -59.23
N GLY A 570 19.83 -31.19 -58.48
CA GLY A 570 18.53 -31.79 -58.16
C GLY A 570 18.02 -31.21 -56.79
N SER A 571 16.81 -31.57 -56.33
CA SER A 571 16.04 -30.92 -55.23
C SER A 571 15.54 -29.51 -55.60
N GLU A 572 14.27 -29.11 -55.51
CA GLU A 572 13.10 -29.57 -54.71
C GLU A 572 13.28 -29.46 -53.18
N VAL A 573 12.83 -28.34 -52.62
CA VAL A 573 12.15 -28.20 -51.31
C VAL A 573 11.11 -27.08 -51.45
N GLU A 574 9.93 -27.24 -50.86
CA GLU A 574 8.82 -26.26 -50.93
C GLU A 574 8.83 -25.29 -49.74
N SER A 575 8.79 -23.98 -50.00
CA SER A 575 8.33 -22.89 -49.10
C SER A 575 8.24 -21.63 -49.96
N THR A 576 7.12 -20.97 -50.27
CA THR A 576 5.81 -20.77 -49.61
C THR A 576 5.82 -19.91 -48.35
N GLU A 577 6.50 -18.76 -48.40
CA GLU A 577 6.04 -17.58 -47.65
C GLU A 577 6.29 -16.29 -48.47
N VAL A 578 5.34 -15.36 -48.39
CA VAL A 578 5.11 -14.30 -49.40
C VAL A 578 5.98 -13.08 -49.13
N ASN A 579 6.68 -12.60 -50.16
CA ASN A 579 7.57 -11.43 -50.08
C ASN A 579 7.04 -10.28 -50.96
N ASP A 580 5.98 -9.60 -50.51
CA ASP A 580 5.23 -8.60 -51.30
C ASP A 580 6.10 -7.41 -51.80
N THR A 581 7.27 -7.20 -51.21
CA THR A 581 8.22 -6.14 -51.62
C THR A 581 8.92 -6.45 -52.96
N GLU A 582 9.24 -7.71 -53.26
CA GLU A 582 9.77 -8.08 -54.57
C GLU A 582 8.71 -7.91 -55.67
N GLY A 583 7.44 -8.17 -55.36
CA GLY A 583 6.33 -7.91 -56.28
C GLY A 583 6.22 -6.45 -56.70
N ILE A 584 6.45 -5.51 -55.78
CA ILE A 584 6.46 -4.06 -56.06
C ILE A 584 7.68 -3.66 -56.89
N VAL A 585 8.88 -4.17 -56.56
CA VAL A 585 10.10 -3.85 -57.32
C VAL A 585 10.02 -4.42 -58.75
N VAL A 586 9.53 -5.65 -58.93
CA VAL A 586 9.30 -6.23 -60.25
C VAL A 586 8.24 -5.43 -61.02
N ALA A 587 7.13 -5.04 -60.39
CA ALA A 587 6.10 -4.23 -61.04
C ALA A 587 6.64 -2.86 -61.50
N MET A 588 7.42 -2.15 -60.67
CA MET A 588 8.02 -0.87 -61.07
C MET A 588 9.05 -1.04 -62.19
N ASN A 589 9.84 -2.12 -62.19
CA ASN A 589 10.83 -2.36 -63.24
C ASN A 589 10.18 -2.80 -64.56
N VAL A 590 9.03 -3.49 -64.50
CA VAL A 590 8.17 -3.81 -65.66
C VAL A 590 7.51 -2.54 -66.21
N GLU A 591 6.90 -1.70 -65.39
CA GLU A 591 6.31 -0.40 -65.81
C GLU A 591 7.39 0.54 -66.41
N LEU A 592 8.62 0.50 -65.89
CA LEU A 592 9.76 1.22 -66.46
C LEU A 592 10.27 0.62 -67.78
N GLN A 593 10.20 -0.71 -67.96
CA GLN A 593 10.44 -1.32 -69.28
C GLN A 593 9.34 -1.00 -70.28
N GLU A 594 8.07 -1.01 -69.87
CA GLU A 594 6.92 -0.60 -70.71
C GLU A 594 7.11 0.84 -71.21
N GLN A 595 7.49 1.79 -70.34
CA GLN A 595 7.76 3.16 -70.79
C GLN A 595 8.96 3.24 -71.74
N LYS A 596 10.01 2.43 -71.54
CA LYS A 596 11.17 2.38 -72.45
C LYS A 596 10.84 1.75 -73.80
N THR A 597 10.05 0.67 -73.84
CA THR A 597 9.62 0.05 -75.11
C THR A 597 8.67 0.98 -75.85
N ILE A 598 7.68 1.58 -75.19
CA ILE A 598 6.77 2.58 -75.79
C ILE A 598 7.56 3.78 -76.34
N ASN A 599 8.55 4.30 -75.62
CA ASN A 599 9.36 5.42 -76.10
C ASN A 599 10.22 5.04 -77.32
N ASN A 600 10.83 3.86 -77.32
CA ASN A 600 11.58 3.37 -78.49
C ASN A 600 10.65 3.13 -79.70
N ASP A 601 9.44 2.61 -79.47
CA ASP A 601 8.44 2.34 -80.50
C ASP A 601 7.89 3.65 -81.11
N LEU A 602 7.77 4.72 -80.31
CA LEU A 602 7.49 6.08 -80.78
C LEU A 602 8.68 6.66 -81.58
N GLN A 603 9.92 6.48 -81.14
CA GLN A 603 11.10 6.94 -81.89
C GLN A 603 11.22 6.22 -83.24
N LEU A 604 11.00 4.91 -83.30
CA LEU A 604 10.96 4.15 -84.56
C LEU A 604 9.88 4.67 -85.50
N LYS A 605 8.68 4.98 -84.98
CA LYS A 605 7.58 5.57 -85.78
C LYS A 605 7.89 6.98 -86.28
N VAL A 606 8.66 7.79 -85.55
CA VAL A 606 9.16 9.08 -86.04
C VAL A 606 10.15 8.87 -87.19
N ILE A 607 11.14 7.99 -87.01
CA ILE A 607 12.15 7.67 -88.03
C ILE A 607 11.51 7.11 -89.31
N ASP A 608 10.49 6.25 -89.20
CA ASP A 608 9.76 5.74 -90.36
C ASP A 608 8.93 6.82 -91.07
N LEU A 609 8.33 7.77 -90.34
CA LEU A 609 7.63 8.91 -90.95
C LEU A 609 8.60 9.86 -91.66
N GLU A 610 9.76 10.17 -91.05
CA GLU A 610 10.82 10.97 -91.67
C GLU A 610 11.39 10.30 -92.93
N ARG A 611 11.57 8.97 -92.89
CA ARG A 611 11.95 8.16 -94.06
C ARG A 611 10.91 8.22 -95.18
N ILE A 612 9.63 8.03 -94.86
CA ILE A 612 8.53 8.10 -95.85
C ILE A 612 8.44 9.50 -96.47
N ILE A 613 8.64 10.56 -95.69
CA ILE A 613 8.70 11.95 -96.21
C ILE A 613 9.88 12.11 -97.18
N SER A 614 11.08 11.67 -96.79
CA SER A 614 12.27 11.77 -97.65
C SER A 614 12.16 10.92 -98.94
N GLU A 615 11.54 9.74 -98.88
CA GLU A 615 11.22 8.92 -100.05
C GLU A 615 10.20 9.62 -100.98
N LYS A 616 9.21 10.34 -100.43
CA LYS A 616 8.22 11.11 -101.22
C LYS A 616 8.80 12.38 -101.84
N ASP A 617 9.65 13.10 -101.11
CA ASP A 617 10.35 14.27 -101.66
C ASP A 617 11.26 13.87 -102.83
N LYS A 618 11.91 12.69 -102.77
CA LYS A 618 12.64 12.14 -103.92
C LYS A 618 11.73 11.79 -105.10
N GLU A 619 10.62 11.08 -104.86
CA GLU A 619 9.66 10.74 -105.92
C GLU A 619 9.05 11.98 -106.61
N ILE A 620 8.93 13.09 -105.90
CA ILE A 620 8.50 14.39 -106.45
C ILE A 620 9.61 15.00 -107.30
N ASN A 621 10.85 15.11 -106.77
CA ASN A 621 11.98 15.68 -107.52
C ASN A 621 12.30 14.88 -108.80
N GLU A 622 12.25 13.55 -108.76
CA GLU A 622 12.44 12.69 -109.94
C GLU A 622 11.35 12.93 -111.01
N LYS A 623 10.10 13.18 -110.60
CA LYS A 623 9.01 13.53 -111.53
C LYS A 623 9.16 14.92 -112.11
N ASP A 624 9.55 15.91 -111.32
CA ASP A 624 9.79 17.26 -111.81
C ASP A 624 11.00 17.29 -112.77
N GLU A 625 12.04 16.49 -112.53
CA GLU A 625 13.17 16.36 -113.46
C GLU A 625 12.76 15.65 -114.78
N THR A 626 12.00 14.56 -114.72
CA THR A 626 11.48 13.91 -115.95
C THR A 626 10.51 14.79 -116.75
N HIS A 627 9.58 15.50 -116.10
CA HIS A 627 8.69 16.45 -116.79
C HIS A 627 9.49 17.59 -117.45
N ASN A 628 10.54 18.10 -116.81
CA ASN A 628 11.40 19.12 -117.43
C ASN A 628 12.11 18.58 -118.68
N ILE A 629 12.60 17.34 -118.66
CA ILE A 629 13.22 16.69 -119.83
C ILE A 629 12.19 16.49 -120.97
N GLU A 630 10.95 16.10 -120.65
CA GLU A 630 9.87 15.98 -121.65
C GLU A 630 9.46 17.33 -122.26
N ILE A 631 9.46 18.40 -121.45
CA ILE A 631 9.23 19.79 -121.89
C ILE A 631 10.37 20.29 -122.78
N GLU A 632 11.63 20.02 -122.43
CA GLU A 632 12.77 20.37 -123.29
C GLU A 632 12.71 19.62 -124.62
N ALA A 633 12.50 18.30 -124.61
CA ALA A 633 12.36 17.51 -125.83
C ALA A 633 11.21 18.00 -126.73
N SER A 634 10.06 18.34 -126.16
CA SER A 634 8.90 18.90 -126.88
C SER A 634 9.19 20.27 -127.51
N ASN A 635 9.94 21.14 -126.81
CA ASN A 635 10.39 22.42 -127.36
C ASN A 635 11.39 22.21 -128.51
N ASP A 636 12.28 21.23 -128.37
CA ASP A 636 13.30 20.90 -129.36
C ASP A 636 12.69 20.33 -130.65
N GLU A 637 11.55 19.62 -130.57
CA GLU A 637 10.75 19.25 -131.74
C GLU A 637 10.00 20.45 -132.34
N LEU A 638 9.39 21.31 -131.52
CA LEU A 638 8.75 22.55 -132.00
C LEU A 638 9.71 23.46 -132.78
N ILE A 639 10.98 23.53 -132.39
CA ILE A 639 12.03 24.25 -133.13
C ILE A 639 12.27 23.60 -134.49
N LYS A 640 12.45 22.27 -134.56
CA LYS A 640 12.65 21.53 -135.83
C LYS A 640 11.48 21.73 -136.80
N TRP A 641 10.24 21.68 -136.30
CA TRP A 641 9.04 21.94 -137.11
C TRP A 641 8.95 23.39 -137.59
N LYS A 642 9.36 24.36 -136.76
CA LYS A 642 9.40 25.77 -137.12
C LYS A 642 10.41 26.03 -138.24
N ASP A 643 11.62 25.49 -138.12
CA ASP A 643 12.69 25.67 -139.11
C ASP A 643 12.29 25.03 -140.46
N LEU A 644 11.74 23.81 -140.44
CA LEU A 644 11.16 23.17 -141.64
C LEU A 644 10.09 24.06 -142.32
N ALA A 645 9.23 24.70 -141.54
CA ALA A 645 8.18 25.59 -142.04
C ALA A 645 8.71 26.95 -142.53
N GLU A 646 9.89 27.40 -142.13
CA GLU A 646 10.57 28.56 -142.72
C GLU A 646 11.32 28.17 -144.02
N ASP A 647 11.94 27.00 -144.05
CA ASP A 647 12.65 26.43 -145.22
C ASP A 647 11.69 26.15 -146.40
N LEU A 648 10.48 25.66 -146.10
CA LEU A 648 9.40 25.48 -147.10
C LEU A 648 8.86 26.83 -147.63
N LYS A 649 8.77 27.87 -146.79
CA LYS A 649 8.38 29.23 -147.23
C LYS A 649 9.43 29.86 -148.13
N ALA A 650 10.72 29.61 -147.87
CA ALA A 650 11.82 30.06 -148.72
C ALA A 650 11.70 29.42 -150.12
N LYS A 651 11.60 28.09 -150.21
CA LYS A 651 11.46 27.36 -151.48
C LYS A 651 10.21 27.76 -152.27
N TYR A 652 9.06 27.94 -151.60
CA TYR A 652 7.85 28.44 -152.25
C TYR A 652 8.04 29.85 -152.86
N LYS A 653 8.78 30.72 -152.17
CA LYS A 653 9.09 32.05 -152.68
C LYS A 653 10.03 32.00 -153.89
N GLU A 654 11.09 31.21 -153.84
CA GLU A 654 12.02 31.03 -154.97
C GLU A 654 11.30 30.50 -156.23
N ALA A 655 10.44 29.48 -156.08
CA ALA A 655 9.64 28.94 -157.17
C ALA A 655 8.70 30.00 -157.79
N LYS A 656 8.11 30.86 -156.96
CA LYS A 656 7.21 31.94 -157.38
C LYS A 656 7.96 33.09 -158.07
N ASP A 657 9.14 33.45 -157.59
CA ASP A 657 9.98 34.47 -158.23
C ASP A 657 10.48 33.96 -159.62
N TYR A 658 10.70 32.65 -159.77
CA TYR A 658 10.99 32.01 -161.06
C TYR A 658 9.76 31.92 -162.01
N GLU A 659 8.55 31.64 -161.50
CA GLU A 659 7.30 31.72 -162.28
C GLU A 659 7.11 33.13 -162.88
N ASN A 660 7.36 34.17 -162.07
CA ASN A 660 7.30 35.56 -162.53
C ASN A 660 8.35 35.86 -163.62
N GLU A 661 9.57 35.34 -163.51
CA GLU A 661 10.62 35.53 -164.53
C GLU A 661 10.26 34.86 -165.87
N LEU A 662 9.61 33.69 -165.83
CA LEU A 662 9.09 33.00 -167.02
C LEU A 662 7.93 33.77 -167.67
N LEU A 663 7.00 34.32 -166.87
CA LEU A 663 5.92 35.17 -167.37
C LEU A 663 6.43 36.48 -168.00
N GLU A 664 7.50 37.08 -167.46
CA GLU A 664 8.13 38.26 -168.05
C GLU A 664 8.86 37.94 -169.37
N LYS A 665 9.46 36.74 -169.49
CA LYS A 665 10.05 36.24 -170.74
C LYS A 665 8.96 35.97 -171.80
N LEU A 666 7.83 35.37 -171.42
CA LEU A 666 6.73 35.06 -172.34
C LEU A 666 6.14 36.34 -172.96
N ASN A 667 5.86 37.36 -172.13
CA ASN A 667 5.37 38.67 -172.61
C ASN A 667 6.34 39.36 -173.59
N LYS A 668 7.66 39.16 -173.45
CA LYS A 668 8.67 39.70 -174.39
C LYS A 668 8.61 38.99 -175.75
N PHE A 669 8.43 37.67 -175.77
CA PHE A 669 8.25 36.93 -177.02
C PHE A 669 6.92 37.27 -177.74
N GLU A 670 5.83 37.51 -177.01
CA GLU A 670 4.58 37.98 -177.61
C GLU A 670 4.66 39.42 -178.13
N SER A 671 5.43 40.30 -177.46
CA SER A 671 5.74 41.67 -177.92
C SER A 671 6.51 41.71 -179.26
N ASP A 672 7.56 40.89 -179.38
CA ASP A 672 8.49 41.00 -180.51
C ASP A 672 8.07 40.17 -181.74
N GLY A 673 7.07 39.28 -181.57
CA GLY A 673 6.58 38.36 -182.61
C GLY A 673 5.94 39.01 -183.85
N GLU A 674 5.52 40.29 -183.80
CA GLU A 674 4.90 40.96 -184.96
C GLU A 674 5.86 41.24 -186.13
N LYS A 675 7.18 41.05 -185.98
CA LYS A 675 8.18 41.55 -186.93
C LYS A 675 9.31 40.58 -187.27
N ASN A 676 9.03 39.47 -187.98
CA ASN A 676 9.80 39.03 -189.17
C ASN A 676 9.27 37.74 -189.82
N SER A 677 9.57 37.55 -191.10
CA SER A 677 9.02 36.49 -191.95
C SER A 677 9.91 35.24 -192.07
N GLU A 678 10.02 34.43 -191.01
CA GLU A 678 10.69 33.12 -191.05
C GLU A 678 9.80 31.99 -190.50
N ILE A 679 8.57 31.98 -191.04
CA ILE A 679 7.32 31.36 -190.52
C ILE A 679 7.33 29.81 -190.43
N LEU A 680 8.45 29.15 -190.73
CA LEU A 680 8.63 27.70 -190.59
C LEU A 680 9.53 27.27 -189.42
N ALA A 681 10.44 28.14 -188.95
CA ALA A 681 11.24 27.85 -187.75
C ALA A 681 10.41 28.10 -186.48
N SER A 682 9.84 29.32 -186.38
CA SER A 682 9.01 29.74 -185.25
C SER A 682 7.81 28.83 -184.99
N LYS A 683 7.26 28.17 -186.01
CA LYS A 683 6.12 27.26 -185.83
C LYS A 683 6.49 26.04 -184.98
N ASN A 684 7.64 25.39 -185.26
CA ASN A 684 8.13 24.27 -184.46
C ASN A 684 8.47 24.72 -183.03
N GLU A 685 9.00 25.93 -182.87
CA GLU A 685 9.34 26.51 -181.57
C GLU A 685 8.07 26.79 -180.73
N THR A 686 7.01 27.35 -181.33
CA THR A 686 5.71 27.51 -180.65
C THR A 686 5.01 26.18 -180.35
N GLU A 687 5.29 25.12 -181.10
CA GLU A 687 4.73 23.78 -180.83
C GLU A 687 5.50 23.08 -179.69
N TYR A 688 6.82 23.23 -179.63
CA TYR A 688 7.62 22.85 -178.46
C TYR A 688 7.16 23.60 -177.19
N MET A 689 7.01 24.94 -177.26
CA MET A 689 6.54 25.76 -176.14
C MET A 689 5.10 25.41 -175.72
N ARG A 690 4.22 25.02 -176.65
CA ARG A 690 2.85 24.59 -176.33
C ARG A 690 2.81 23.23 -175.63
N ASN A 691 3.66 22.28 -176.04
CA ASN A 691 3.82 21.03 -175.31
C ASN A 691 4.41 21.28 -173.91
N LYS A 692 5.40 22.18 -173.80
CA LYS A 692 5.98 22.62 -172.52
C LYS A 692 4.95 23.25 -171.58
N LEU A 693 4.03 24.05 -172.11
CA LEU A 693 2.89 24.60 -171.36
C LEU A 693 1.92 23.51 -170.92
N SER A 694 1.63 22.51 -171.76
CA SER A 694 0.77 21.38 -171.38
C SER A 694 1.41 20.49 -170.29
N GLU A 695 2.73 20.29 -170.32
CA GLU A 695 3.49 19.63 -169.24
C GLU A 695 3.35 20.42 -167.92
N LEU A 696 3.50 21.75 -167.98
CA LEU A 696 3.36 22.64 -166.83
C LEU A 696 1.91 22.75 -166.31
N GLU A 697 0.89 22.65 -167.17
CA GLU A 697 -0.51 22.60 -166.75
C GLU A 697 -0.86 21.28 -166.05
N GLU A 698 -0.32 20.15 -166.50
CA GLU A 698 -0.42 18.87 -165.77
C GLU A 698 0.32 18.90 -164.43
N GLU A 699 1.52 19.49 -164.37
CA GLU A 699 2.28 19.64 -163.13
C GLU A 699 1.57 20.59 -162.15
N LYS A 700 1.00 21.70 -162.66
CA LYS A 700 0.17 22.64 -161.89
C LYS A 700 -1.11 22.01 -161.35
N MET A 701 -1.77 21.11 -162.10
CA MET A 701 -2.90 20.33 -161.58
C MET A 701 -2.47 19.41 -160.43
N LYS A 702 -1.36 18.68 -160.57
CA LYS A 702 -0.81 17.83 -159.50
C LYS A 702 -0.42 18.65 -158.26
N ILE A 703 0.12 19.85 -158.45
CA ILE A 703 0.42 20.79 -157.35
C ILE A 703 -0.88 21.28 -156.69
N LEU A 704 -1.94 21.58 -157.44
CA LEU A 704 -3.24 21.98 -156.88
C LEU A 704 -3.94 20.87 -156.10
N ASP A 705 -3.88 19.63 -156.59
CA ASP A 705 -4.41 18.45 -155.88
C ASP A 705 -3.62 18.21 -154.58
N ASN A 706 -2.28 18.24 -154.63
CA ASN A 706 -1.42 18.17 -153.44
C ASN A 706 -1.67 19.35 -152.48
N GLU A 707 -1.92 20.57 -152.98
CA GLU A 707 -2.25 21.74 -152.14
C GLU A 707 -3.65 21.60 -151.49
N SER A 708 -4.57 20.85 -152.11
CA SER A 708 -5.86 20.49 -151.53
C SER A 708 -5.71 19.43 -150.43
N GLU A 709 -4.90 18.39 -150.65
CA GLU A 709 -4.60 17.36 -149.63
C GLU A 709 -3.87 17.97 -148.42
N LEU A 710 -2.82 18.76 -148.65
CA LEU A 710 -2.11 19.49 -147.59
C LEU A 710 -3.02 20.47 -146.83
N LYS A 711 -4.01 21.09 -147.47
CA LYS A 711 -5.00 21.93 -146.77
C LYS A 711 -5.93 21.12 -145.86
N GLN A 712 -6.31 19.91 -146.26
CA GLN A 712 -7.13 19.03 -145.42
C GLN A 712 -6.32 18.50 -144.23
N GLU A 713 -5.07 18.09 -144.45
CA GLU A 713 -4.14 17.67 -143.39
C GLU A 713 -3.84 18.81 -142.40
N ILE A 714 -3.59 20.02 -142.91
CA ILE A 714 -3.43 21.23 -142.08
C ILE A 714 -4.69 21.57 -141.28
N GLU A 715 -5.90 21.32 -141.80
CA GLU A 715 -7.13 21.58 -141.05
C GLU A 715 -7.37 20.51 -139.95
N LEU A 716 -7.07 19.25 -140.23
CA LEU A 716 -7.10 18.17 -139.23
C LEU A 716 -6.09 18.43 -138.09
N LEU A 717 -4.85 18.81 -138.44
CA LEU A 717 -3.81 19.16 -137.46
C LEU A 717 -4.17 20.41 -136.63
N LYS A 718 -4.95 21.36 -137.18
CA LYS A 718 -5.52 22.47 -136.39
C LYS A 718 -6.60 21.98 -135.43
N GLU A 719 -7.51 21.11 -135.87
CA GLU A 719 -8.59 20.60 -135.02
C GLU A 719 -8.04 19.75 -133.86
N GLU A 720 -7.01 18.95 -134.12
CA GLU A 720 -6.25 18.23 -133.10
C GLU A 720 -5.50 19.18 -132.14
N LEU A 721 -4.81 20.22 -132.65
CA LEU A 721 -4.21 21.27 -131.82
C LEU A 721 -5.23 22.00 -130.94
N GLU A 722 -6.43 22.28 -131.46
CA GLU A 722 -7.48 22.98 -130.74
C GLU A 722 -8.23 22.05 -129.76
N GLU A 723 -8.21 20.73 -129.97
CA GLU A 723 -8.59 19.75 -128.94
C GLU A 723 -7.54 19.62 -127.85
N MET A 724 -6.24 19.57 -128.20
CA MET A 724 -5.15 19.56 -127.23
C MET A 724 -5.13 20.84 -126.39
N ARG A 725 -5.40 22.01 -126.98
CA ARG A 725 -5.60 23.27 -126.22
C ARG A 725 -6.77 23.19 -125.25
N ARG A 726 -7.92 22.64 -125.68
CA ARG A 726 -9.09 22.46 -124.79
C ARG A 726 -8.80 21.48 -123.65
N LYS A 727 -8.06 20.40 -123.90
CA LYS A 727 -7.59 19.46 -122.86
C LYS A 727 -6.62 20.15 -121.89
N ASN A 728 -5.64 20.90 -122.39
CA ASN A 728 -4.70 21.63 -121.54
C ASN A 728 -5.39 22.71 -120.71
N GLN A 729 -6.35 23.48 -121.25
CA GLN A 729 -7.14 24.43 -120.46
C GLN A 729 -8.00 23.74 -119.39
N GLY A 730 -8.60 22.59 -119.70
CA GLY A 730 -9.32 21.79 -118.70
C GLY A 730 -8.41 21.27 -117.58
N ASN A 731 -7.18 20.88 -117.92
CA ASN A 731 -6.17 20.47 -116.95
C ASN A 731 -5.66 21.67 -116.12
N GLU A 732 -5.46 22.84 -116.73
CA GLU A 732 -5.08 24.09 -116.02
C GLU A 732 -6.15 24.51 -115.00
N GLU A 733 -7.44 24.47 -115.36
CA GLU A 733 -8.53 24.69 -114.40
C GLU A 733 -8.58 23.58 -113.33
N GLY A 734 -8.33 22.32 -113.70
CA GLY A 734 -8.22 21.19 -112.78
C GLY A 734 -7.16 21.40 -111.70
N PHE A 735 -5.90 21.59 -112.12
CA PHE A 735 -4.77 21.84 -111.23
C PHE A 735 -4.95 23.13 -110.40
N LYS A 736 -5.58 24.18 -110.96
CA LYS A 736 -5.88 25.39 -110.21
C LYS A 736 -6.89 25.14 -109.08
N ASN A 737 -7.96 24.38 -109.35
CA ASN A 737 -8.96 24.03 -108.33
C ASN A 737 -8.36 23.10 -107.26
N GLU A 738 -7.55 22.11 -107.67
CA GLU A 738 -6.83 21.22 -106.74
C GLU A 738 -5.84 22.00 -105.86
N LYS A 739 -5.10 22.94 -106.45
CA LYS A 739 -4.22 23.86 -105.72
C LYS A 739 -4.99 24.75 -104.73
N GLU A 740 -6.13 25.33 -105.11
CA GLU A 740 -6.96 26.14 -104.20
C GLU A 740 -7.53 25.29 -103.03
N ILE A 741 -7.76 23.99 -103.23
CA ILE A 741 -8.12 23.05 -102.16
C ILE A 741 -6.91 22.77 -101.24
N ILE A 742 -5.75 22.43 -101.80
CA ILE A 742 -4.53 22.13 -101.04
C ILE A 742 -4.07 23.36 -100.24
N GLU A 743 -4.07 24.56 -100.83
CA GLU A 743 -3.74 25.80 -100.12
C GLU A 743 -4.73 26.07 -98.97
N LYS A 744 -6.01 25.74 -99.14
CA LYS A 744 -7.00 25.88 -98.07
C LYS A 744 -6.78 24.88 -96.94
N ASP A 745 -6.60 23.59 -97.25
CA ASP A 745 -6.42 22.55 -96.24
C ASP A 745 -5.07 22.70 -95.51
N LEU A 746 -4.04 23.24 -96.18
CA LEU A 746 -2.79 23.67 -95.57
C LEU A 746 -3.01 24.85 -94.61
N ASN A 747 -3.78 25.89 -95.00
CA ASN A 747 -4.11 27.00 -94.10
C ASN A 747 -4.92 26.56 -92.87
N ASP A 748 -5.93 25.69 -93.05
CA ASP A 748 -6.70 25.13 -91.94
C ASP A 748 -5.84 24.21 -91.04
N SER A 749 -4.74 23.65 -91.55
CA SER A 749 -3.77 22.86 -90.78
C SER A 749 -2.75 23.73 -90.03
N ILE A 750 -2.18 24.76 -90.68
CA ILE A 750 -1.34 25.79 -90.04
C ILE A 750 -2.09 26.45 -88.88
N LYS A 751 -3.38 26.74 -89.06
CA LYS A 751 -4.21 27.30 -88.00
C LYS A 751 -4.36 26.36 -86.79
N LYS A 752 -4.58 25.06 -87.02
CA LYS A 752 -4.63 24.06 -85.92
C LYS A 752 -3.30 23.96 -85.19
N ILE A 753 -2.18 24.05 -85.90
CA ILE A 753 -0.83 24.08 -85.29
C ILE A 753 -0.70 25.31 -84.39
N PHE A 754 -1.06 26.51 -84.86
CA PHE A 754 -1.03 27.73 -84.05
C PHE A 754 -1.97 27.68 -82.83
N ASP A 755 -3.18 27.12 -82.98
CA ASP A 755 -4.13 26.91 -81.88
C ASP A 755 -3.58 25.90 -80.84
N LEU A 756 -2.74 24.93 -81.26
CA LEU A 756 -2.03 23.99 -80.37
C LEU A 756 -0.78 24.60 -79.72
N GLU A 757 0.03 25.38 -80.45
CA GLU A 757 1.20 26.10 -79.93
C GLU A 757 0.78 27.08 -78.82
N THR A 758 -0.28 27.84 -79.04
CA THR A 758 -0.82 28.78 -78.04
C THR A 758 -1.41 28.06 -76.82
N PHE A 759 -2.03 26.90 -77.00
CA PHE A 759 -2.47 26.04 -75.88
C PHE A 759 -1.28 25.48 -75.08
N LEU A 760 -0.24 24.97 -75.77
CA LEU A 760 0.98 24.47 -75.14
C LEU A 760 1.71 25.57 -74.36
N ALA A 761 1.83 26.78 -74.92
CA ALA A 761 2.40 27.93 -74.24
C ALA A 761 1.60 28.29 -72.95
N SER A 762 0.27 28.27 -73.02
CA SER A 762 -0.58 28.48 -71.83
C SER A 762 -0.35 27.40 -70.77
N LYS A 763 -0.23 26.13 -71.17
CA LYS A 763 0.01 25.01 -70.24
C LYS A 763 1.42 25.01 -69.65
N HIS A 764 2.43 25.45 -70.41
CA HIS A 764 3.76 25.67 -69.89
C HIS A 764 3.78 26.81 -68.84
N GLN A 765 3.06 27.91 -69.08
CA GLN A 765 2.95 29.00 -68.10
C GLN A 765 2.21 28.57 -66.82
N GLU A 766 1.15 27.76 -66.94
CA GLU A 766 0.49 27.13 -65.78
C GLU A 766 1.47 26.24 -65.00
N SER A 767 2.21 25.36 -65.68
CA SER A 767 3.23 24.48 -65.07
C SER A 767 4.31 25.27 -64.33
N GLN A 768 4.83 26.34 -64.93
CA GLN A 768 5.81 27.22 -64.30
C GLN A 768 5.26 27.94 -63.05
N ASN A 769 3.98 28.32 -63.06
CA ASN A 769 3.33 28.90 -61.88
C ASN A 769 3.20 27.88 -60.73
N TYR A 770 2.87 26.62 -61.04
CA TYR A 770 2.87 25.55 -60.03
C TYR A 770 4.28 25.27 -59.49
N TYR A 771 5.30 25.23 -60.36
CA TYR A 771 6.70 25.04 -59.94
C TYR A 771 7.17 26.15 -58.98
N ASN A 772 6.87 27.41 -59.29
CA ASN A 772 7.18 28.54 -58.40
C ASN A 772 6.46 28.42 -57.04
N LYS A 773 5.18 28.01 -57.03
CA LYS A 773 4.44 27.80 -55.78
C LYS A 773 4.98 26.61 -54.97
N ILE A 774 5.51 25.57 -55.62
CA ILE A 774 6.21 24.48 -54.96
C ILE A 774 7.52 24.97 -54.34
N GLN A 775 8.32 25.79 -55.03
CA GLN A 775 9.53 26.40 -54.44
C GLN A 775 9.22 27.28 -53.21
N GLU A 776 8.15 28.09 -53.25
CA GLU A 776 7.69 28.85 -52.07
C GLU A 776 7.36 27.93 -50.88
N LEU A 777 6.64 26.82 -51.12
CA LEU A 777 6.28 25.86 -50.08
C LEU A 777 7.49 25.11 -49.52
N ILE A 778 8.47 24.74 -50.36
CA ILE A 778 9.74 24.15 -49.91
C ILE A 778 10.50 25.12 -48.99
N GLN A 779 10.52 26.41 -49.32
CA GLN A 779 11.17 27.42 -48.48
C GLN A 779 10.41 27.66 -47.16
N GLU A 780 9.07 27.63 -47.17
CA GLU A 780 8.25 27.68 -45.95
C GLU A 780 8.46 26.44 -45.06
N LEU A 781 8.54 25.24 -45.65
CA LEU A 781 8.84 23.99 -44.94
C LEU A 781 10.24 24.01 -44.32
N SER A 782 11.27 24.45 -45.06
CA SER A 782 12.63 24.61 -44.54
C SER A 782 12.69 25.54 -43.32
N ASN A 783 11.97 26.67 -43.37
CA ASN A 783 11.87 27.61 -42.24
C ASN A 783 11.14 27.00 -41.03
N LYS A 784 10.13 26.15 -41.25
CA LYS A 784 9.43 25.40 -40.20
C LYS A 784 10.31 24.34 -39.56
N ASP A 785 11.10 23.65 -40.38
CA ASP A 785 11.98 22.56 -39.99
C ASP A 785 13.12 23.06 -39.06
N GLU A 786 13.68 24.24 -39.32
CA GLU A 786 14.59 24.91 -38.37
C GLU A 786 13.92 25.21 -37.02
N GLU A 787 12.65 25.62 -37.01
CA GLU A 787 11.92 25.96 -35.79
C GLU A 787 11.56 24.72 -34.97
N ILE A 788 11.14 23.63 -35.63
CA ILE A 788 10.95 22.32 -35.01
C ILE A 788 12.27 21.84 -34.38
N LYS A 789 13.41 21.97 -35.08
CA LYS A 789 14.74 21.62 -34.56
C LYS A 789 15.22 22.48 -33.39
N LYS A 790 14.67 23.70 -33.21
CA LYS A 790 14.88 24.52 -31.99
C LYS A 790 13.99 24.04 -30.84
N GLN A 791 12.73 23.73 -31.12
CA GLN A 791 11.76 23.26 -30.12
C GLN A 791 12.13 21.87 -29.59
N GLN A 792 12.55 20.93 -30.45
CA GLN A 792 13.05 19.61 -30.06
C GLN A 792 14.17 19.72 -29.01
N LYS A 793 15.19 20.56 -29.25
CA LYS A 793 16.29 20.80 -28.29
C LYS A 793 15.84 21.39 -26.95
N LEU A 794 14.75 22.18 -26.95
CA LEU A 794 14.16 22.70 -25.72
C LEU A 794 13.38 21.62 -24.97
N TYR A 795 12.65 20.75 -25.67
CA TYR A 795 12.00 19.57 -25.09
C TYR A 795 13.02 18.53 -24.57
N GLU A 796 14.13 18.29 -25.27
CA GLU A 796 15.24 17.43 -24.80
C GLU A 796 15.83 17.94 -23.47
N GLY A 797 16.09 19.26 -23.38
CA GLY A 797 16.56 19.89 -22.15
C GLY A 797 15.55 19.80 -21.01
N LEU A 798 14.27 20.04 -21.28
CA LEU A 798 13.19 19.94 -20.30
C LEU A 798 12.95 18.49 -19.84
N HIS A 799 13.02 17.52 -20.75
CA HIS A 799 12.92 16.10 -20.45
C HIS A 799 14.08 15.64 -19.56
N THR A 800 15.31 16.08 -19.86
CA THR A 800 16.49 15.82 -19.02
C THR A 800 16.30 16.36 -17.59
N GLN A 801 15.74 17.57 -17.46
CA GLN A 801 15.39 18.15 -16.15
C GLN A 801 14.27 17.36 -15.44
N MET A 802 13.27 16.89 -16.17
CA MET A 802 12.18 16.07 -15.64
C MET A 802 12.69 14.72 -15.11
N CYS A 803 13.59 14.05 -15.85
CA CYS A 803 14.24 12.81 -15.40
C CYS A 803 15.03 13.02 -14.10
N TYR A 804 15.80 14.11 -14.00
CA TYR A 804 16.53 14.46 -12.77
C TYR A 804 15.57 14.66 -11.58
N LEU A 805 14.45 15.37 -11.78
CA LEU A 805 13.46 15.61 -10.72
C LEU A 805 12.70 14.34 -10.31
N GLU A 806 12.40 13.45 -11.25
CA GLU A 806 11.74 12.17 -10.96
C GLU A 806 12.71 11.21 -10.24
N GLU A 807 13.99 11.21 -10.58
CA GLU A 807 15.05 10.55 -9.81
C GLU A 807 15.15 11.09 -8.37
N GLU A 808 15.11 12.41 -8.19
CA GLU A 808 15.19 13.06 -6.89
C GLU A 808 13.95 12.75 -6.03
N LYS A 809 12.76 12.78 -6.64
CA LYS A 809 11.50 12.32 -6.06
C LYS A 809 11.55 10.83 -5.65
N CYS A 810 12.10 9.95 -6.48
CA CYS A 810 12.29 8.54 -6.13
C CYS A 810 13.24 8.35 -4.93
N LYS A 811 14.33 9.14 -4.85
CA LYS A 811 15.25 9.14 -3.69
C LYS A 811 14.52 9.58 -2.42
N TYR A 812 13.73 10.67 -2.47
CA TYR A 812 12.92 11.11 -1.33
C TYR A 812 11.79 10.13 -0.96
N GLN A 813 11.13 9.49 -1.93
CA GLN A 813 10.13 8.45 -1.65
C GLN A 813 10.74 7.21 -0.98
N SER A 814 11.94 6.79 -1.40
CA SER A 814 12.69 5.72 -0.75
C SER A 814 13.09 6.09 0.68
N GLU A 815 13.54 7.32 0.93
CA GLU A 815 13.83 7.79 2.29
C GLU A 815 12.57 7.92 3.16
N VAL A 816 11.44 8.40 2.62
CA VAL A 816 10.15 8.43 3.34
C VAL A 816 9.67 7.01 3.66
N GLY A 817 9.89 6.03 2.78
CA GLY A 817 9.67 4.60 3.07
C GLY A 817 10.54 4.15 4.24
N ARG A 818 11.87 4.30 4.12
CA ARG A 818 12.85 3.96 5.17
C ARG A 818 12.54 4.61 6.52
N LEU A 819 12.06 5.85 6.53
CA LEU A 819 11.66 6.57 7.75
C LEU A 819 10.33 6.07 8.33
N LYS A 820 9.37 5.67 7.49
CA LYS A 820 8.14 4.99 7.95
C LYS A 820 8.44 3.62 8.54
N ASP A 821 9.27 2.82 7.87
CA ASP A 821 9.67 1.50 8.36
C ASP A 821 10.45 1.61 9.68
N HIS A 822 11.31 2.63 9.81
CA HIS A 822 12.02 2.91 11.06
C HIS A 822 11.07 3.40 12.18
N LEU A 823 10.10 4.26 11.88
CA LEU A 823 9.09 4.70 12.84
C LEU A 823 8.20 3.53 13.28
N MET A 824 7.77 2.69 12.34
CA MET A 824 6.99 1.48 12.60
C MET A 824 7.77 0.51 13.50
N ALA A 825 9.06 0.30 13.26
CA ALA A 825 9.92 -0.50 14.15
C ALA A 825 10.09 0.12 15.55
N ILE A 826 10.06 1.46 15.68
CA ILE A 826 10.06 2.15 16.98
C ILE A 826 8.69 2.01 17.67
N GLU A 827 7.57 2.10 16.93
CA GLU A 827 6.22 1.90 17.46
C GLU A 827 6.00 0.44 17.89
N GLU A 828 6.47 -0.54 17.11
CA GLU A 828 6.50 -1.96 17.48
C GLU A 828 7.38 -2.19 18.72
N GLN A 829 8.60 -1.63 18.77
CA GLN A 829 9.47 -1.79 19.93
C GLN A 829 8.87 -1.13 21.18
N THR A 830 8.34 0.09 21.08
CA THR A 830 7.75 0.79 22.25
C THR A 830 6.45 0.13 22.70
N THR A 831 5.66 -0.45 21.79
CA THR A 831 4.50 -1.28 22.14
C THR A 831 4.94 -2.58 22.82
N ALA A 832 6.00 -3.23 22.36
CA ALA A 832 6.56 -4.44 22.99
C ALA A 832 7.17 -4.14 24.38
N ASP A 833 7.89 -3.03 24.52
CA ASP A 833 8.44 -2.55 25.80
C ASP A 833 7.31 -2.14 26.76
N GLN A 834 6.20 -1.57 26.26
CA GLN A 834 5.00 -1.30 27.07
C GLN A 834 4.33 -2.61 27.52
N ILE A 835 4.10 -3.58 26.62
CA ILE A 835 3.53 -4.88 26.99
C ILE A 835 4.42 -5.60 28.01
N ALA A 836 5.75 -5.54 27.86
CA ALA A 836 6.69 -6.10 28.84
C ALA A 836 6.67 -5.34 30.18
N ALA A 837 6.40 -4.03 30.18
CA ALA A 837 6.18 -3.25 31.39
C ALA A 837 4.84 -3.58 32.07
N GLU A 838 3.76 -3.76 31.29
CA GLU A 838 2.45 -4.19 31.77
C GLU A 838 2.50 -5.60 32.35
N ASP A 839 3.12 -6.57 31.67
CA ASP A 839 3.34 -7.92 32.18
C ASP A 839 4.09 -7.91 33.52
N ARG A 840 5.17 -7.12 33.60
CA ARG A 840 5.93 -6.90 34.83
C ARG A 840 5.09 -6.21 35.90
N GLU A 841 4.20 -5.28 35.54
CA GLU A 841 3.26 -4.68 36.49
C GLU A 841 2.22 -5.71 36.96
N THR A 842 1.71 -6.60 36.09
CA THR A 842 0.80 -7.67 36.55
C THR A 842 1.53 -8.66 37.45
N GLU A 843 2.80 -8.97 37.20
CA GLU A 843 3.62 -9.82 38.06
C GLU A 843 3.89 -9.16 39.42
N LEU A 844 4.16 -7.85 39.44
CA LEU A 844 4.29 -7.07 40.68
C LEU A 844 2.96 -6.94 41.42
N ARG A 845 1.83 -6.72 40.73
CA ARG A 845 0.48 -6.72 41.32
C ARG A 845 0.10 -8.10 41.88
N LYS A 846 0.45 -9.20 41.20
CA LYS A 846 0.29 -10.57 41.74
C LYS A 846 1.12 -10.75 43.02
N LYS A 847 2.39 -10.34 43.02
CA LYS A 847 3.26 -10.38 44.22
C LYS A 847 2.78 -9.46 45.34
N ILE A 848 2.20 -8.30 45.02
CA ILE A 848 1.56 -7.42 46.00
C ILE A 848 0.32 -8.10 46.57
N ASN A 849 -0.58 -8.65 45.75
CA ASN A 849 -1.75 -9.38 46.23
C ASN A 849 -1.37 -10.61 47.07
N GLU A 850 -0.29 -11.31 46.73
CA GLU A 850 0.26 -12.41 47.53
C GLU A 850 0.84 -11.91 48.86
N LEU A 851 1.58 -10.80 48.87
CA LEU A 851 2.11 -10.17 50.09
C LEU A 851 1.01 -9.54 50.95
N GLU A 852 -0.05 -9.00 50.35
CA GLU A 852 -1.22 -8.49 51.05
C GLU A 852 -2.08 -9.62 51.59
N LYS A 853 -2.20 -10.75 50.87
CA LYS A 853 -2.80 -11.98 51.39
C LYS A 853 -1.98 -12.52 52.58
N MET A 854 -0.67 -12.71 52.43
CA MET A 854 0.22 -13.16 53.51
C MET A 854 0.21 -12.17 54.70
N LYS A 855 0.13 -10.87 54.44
CA LYS A 855 -0.07 -9.84 55.46
C LYS A 855 -1.43 -9.99 56.12
N SER A 856 -2.50 -10.24 55.37
CA SER A 856 -3.85 -10.41 55.92
C SER A 856 -3.92 -11.66 56.81
N GLU A 857 -3.43 -12.81 56.33
CA GLU A 857 -3.30 -14.06 57.10
C GLU A 857 -2.44 -13.85 58.35
N ASN A 858 -1.29 -13.16 58.23
CA ASN A 858 -0.46 -12.84 59.38
C ASN A 858 -1.09 -11.82 60.34
N THR A 859 -1.93 -10.88 59.87
CA THR A 859 -2.72 -10.01 60.76
C THR A 859 -3.87 -10.74 61.41
N THR A 860 -4.48 -11.74 60.74
CA THR A 860 -5.48 -12.63 61.35
C THR A 860 -4.82 -13.48 62.42
N SER A 861 -3.68 -14.13 62.16
CA SER A 861 -2.97 -14.88 63.20
C SER A 861 -2.35 -14.02 64.30
N VAL A 862 -1.99 -12.76 64.02
CA VAL A 862 -1.64 -11.78 65.08
C VAL A 862 -2.88 -11.34 65.86
N ALA A 863 -4.06 -11.23 65.25
CA ALA A 863 -5.32 -10.96 65.96
C ALA A 863 -5.76 -12.16 66.80
N GLU A 864 -5.70 -13.39 66.27
CA GLU A 864 -5.95 -14.64 66.99
C GLU A 864 -4.99 -14.80 68.18
N PHE A 865 -3.69 -14.52 67.98
CA PHE A 865 -2.70 -14.57 69.05
C PHE A 865 -2.85 -13.41 70.05
N GLN A 866 -3.26 -12.22 69.59
CA GLN A 866 -3.60 -11.09 70.47
C GLN A 866 -4.87 -11.38 71.27
N ASP A 867 -5.85 -12.11 70.72
CA ASP A 867 -7.06 -12.52 71.41
C ASP A 867 -6.83 -13.71 72.33
N GLU A 868 -5.94 -14.65 71.99
CA GLU A 868 -5.45 -15.66 72.93
C GLU A 868 -4.66 -15.00 74.06
N PHE A 869 -3.84 -13.99 73.76
CA PHE A 869 -3.12 -13.21 74.78
C PHE A 869 -4.08 -12.33 75.60
N ASN A 870 -5.10 -11.71 75.00
CA ASN A 870 -6.16 -10.96 75.71
C ASN A 870 -6.96 -11.89 76.61
N ARG A 871 -7.33 -13.09 76.14
CA ARG A 871 -7.96 -14.14 76.96
C ARG A 871 -7.04 -14.56 78.10
N LYS A 872 -5.73 -14.75 77.85
CA LYS A 872 -4.76 -15.10 78.90
C LYS A 872 -4.52 -13.96 79.89
N VAL A 873 -4.56 -12.70 79.45
CA VAL A 873 -4.51 -11.51 80.29
C VAL A 873 -5.80 -11.34 81.09
N ASN A 874 -6.97 -11.68 80.54
CA ASN A 874 -8.25 -11.65 81.24
C ASN A 874 -8.37 -12.81 82.24
N GLU A 875 -7.88 -14.01 81.91
CA GLU A 875 -7.69 -15.12 82.85
C GLU A 875 -6.74 -14.72 83.98
N LEU A 876 -5.56 -14.16 83.67
CA LEU A 876 -4.63 -13.69 84.70
C LEU A 876 -5.16 -12.50 85.49
N SER A 877 -5.98 -11.63 84.89
CA SER A 877 -6.60 -10.49 85.58
C SER A 877 -7.73 -10.94 86.49
N THR A 878 -8.53 -11.92 86.08
CA THR A 878 -9.55 -12.55 86.93
C THR A 878 -8.93 -13.43 88.00
N GLU A 879 -7.82 -14.11 87.73
CA GLU A 879 -7.02 -14.81 88.75
C GLU A 879 -6.38 -13.82 89.74
N ILE A 880 -5.90 -12.67 89.28
CA ILE A 880 -5.46 -11.55 90.13
C ILE A 880 -6.64 -10.95 90.91
N GLU A 881 -7.84 -10.86 90.34
CA GLU A 881 -9.06 -10.38 91.02
C GLU A 881 -9.46 -11.36 92.14
N ILE A 882 -9.49 -12.66 91.84
CA ILE A 882 -9.73 -13.74 92.80
C ILE A 882 -8.64 -13.77 93.88
N LEU A 883 -7.37 -13.51 93.53
CA LEU A 883 -6.28 -13.40 94.50
C LEU A 883 -6.35 -12.12 95.33
N LYS A 884 -6.86 -11.00 94.80
CA LYS A 884 -7.18 -9.78 95.57
C LYS A 884 -8.37 -10.04 96.50
N GLU A 885 -9.39 -10.77 96.04
CA GLU A 885 -10.57 -11.10 96.85
C GLU A 885 -10.21 -12.10 97.96
N HIS A 886 -9.46 -13.15 97.66
CA HIS A 886 -8.84 -14.02 98.67
C HIS A 886 -7.91 -13.24 99.61
N LYS A 887 -7.13 -12.27 99.12
CA LYS A 887 -6.32 -11.38 99.97
C LYS A 887 -7.20 -10.53 100.88
N ASN A 888 -8.28 -9.94 100.37
CA ASN A 888 -9.22 -9.15 101.16
C ASN A 888 -9.95 -10.04 102.19
N ILE A 889 -10.29 -11.29 101.86
CA ILE A 889 -10.85 -12.28 102.78
C ILE A 889 -9.82 -12.60 103.87
N LEU A 890 -8.58 -12.91 103.51
CA LEU A 890 -7.49 -13.18 104.47
C LEU A 890 -7.13 -11.95 105.32
N GLU A 891 -7.23 -10.74 104.78
CA GLU A 891 -7.03 -9.50 105.54
C GLU A 891 -8.21 -9.21 106.47
N ASN A 892 -9.45 -9.54 106.08
CA ASN A 892 -10.62 -9.48 106.95
C ASN A 892 -10.60 -10.59 108.03
N GLU A 893 -10.13 -11.79 107.71
CA GLU A 893 -9.88 -12.86 108.69
C GLU A 893 -8.74 -12.47 109.64
N LEU A 894 -7.65 -11.88 109.13
CA LEU A 894 -6.53 -11.40 109.96
C LEU A 894 -6.93 -10.19 110.82
N LEU A 895 -7.79 -9.30 110.31
CA LEU A 895 -8.38 -8.21 111.09
C LEU A 895 -9.37 -8.73 112.13
N GLY A 896 -10.16 -9.76 111.80
CA GLY A 896 -11.02 -10.48 112.75
C GLY A 896 -10.20 -11.21 113.82
N LYS A 897 -9.09 -11.84 113.45
CA LYS A 897 -8.16 -12.51 114.37
C LYS A 897 -7.34 -11.52 115.19
N ASN A 898 -7.02 -10.33 114.67
CA ASN A 898 -6.52 -9.22 115.48
C ASN A 898 -7.61 -8.69 116.42
N GLY A 899 -8.88 -8.64 116.01
CA GLY A 899 -10.00 -8.32 116.90
C GLY A 899 -10.18 -9.35 118.03
N GLU A 900 -10.04 -10.65 117.72
CA GLU A 900 -9.98 -11.72 118.72
C GLU A 900 -8.73 -11.61 119.61
N LEU A 901 -7.56 -11.25 119.04
CA LEU A 901 -6.32 -11.05 119.79
C LEU A 901 -6.39 -9.83 120.70
N ASP A 902 -7.01 -8.73 120.27
CA ASP A 902 -7.21 -7.52 121.05
C ASP A 902 -8.29 -7.72 122.12
N ALA A 903 -9.38 -8.43 121.82
CA ALA A 903 -10.31 -8.89 122.83
C ALA A 903 -9.63 -9.83 123.84
N ALA A 904 -8.76 -10.75 123.38
CA ALA A 904 -7.96 -11.61 124.23
C ALA A 904 -6.95 -10.80 125.06
N ASN A 905 -6.29 -9.78 124.51
CA ASN A 905 -5.37 -8.88 125.20
C ASN A 905 -6.10 -7.98 126.21
N ILE A 906 -7.30 -7.50 125.90
CA ILE A 906 -8.17 -6.77 126.84
C ILE A 906 -8.61 -7.69 127.97
N ASN A 907 -8.98 -8.93 127.68
CA ASN A 907 -9.29 -9.94 128.69
C ASN A 907 -8.05 -10.30 129.52
N LEU A 908 -6.87 -10.47 128.90
CA LEU A 908 -5.59 -10.73 129.59
C LEU A 908 -5.22 -9.57 130.49
N LYS A 909 -5.39 -8.33 130.03
CA LYS A 909 -5.13 -7.10 130.80
C LYS A 909 -6.17 -6.88 131.90
N THR A 910 -7.42 -7.27 131.68
CA THR A 910 -8.46 -7.26 132.72
C THR A 910 -8.18 -8.34 133.78
N LEU A 911 -7.70 -9.51 133.37
CA LEU A 911 -7.29 -10.59 134.26
C LEU A 911 -5.97 -10.26 134.97
N GLN A 912 -5.05 -9.54 134.32
CA GLN A 912 -3.81 -9.03 134.89
C GLN A 912 -4.09 -7.91 135.90
N ASN A 913 -5.02 -7.00 135.60
CA ASN A 913 -5.54 -6.04 136.56
C ASN A 913 -6.22 -6.76 137.73
N ALA A 914 -7.10 -7.74 137.48
CA ALA A 914 -7.75 -8.50 138.56
C ALA A 914 -6.76 -9.33 139.41
N LEU A 915 -5.67 -9.84 138.82
CA LEU A 915 -4.57 -10.46 139.55
C LEU A 915 -3.70 -9.44 140.29
N GLN A 916 -3.58 -8.21 139.77
CA GLN A 916 -2.89 -7.11 140.45
C GLN A 916 -3.71 -6.60 141.63
N ASP A 917 -5.01 -6.33 141.44
CA ASP A 917 -5.97 -6.02 142.50
C ASP A 917 -5.97 -7.13 143.57
N LEU A 918 -6.03 -8.41 143.17
CA LEU A 918 -5.97 -9.54 144.10
C LEU A 918 -4.62 -9.63 144.84
N THR A 919 -3.49 -9.30 144.20
CA THR A 919 -2.18 -9.27 144.87
C THR A 919 -1.98 -8.02 145.71
N GLU A 920 -2.62 -6.90 145.38
CA GLU A 920 -2.60 -5.66 146.17
C GLU A 920 -3.53 -5.77 147.40
N ASP A 921 -4.69 -6.44 147.26
CA ASP A 921 -5.51 -6.93 148.38
C ASP A 921 -4.72 -7.91 149.25
N GLN A 922 -4.06 -8.92 148.68
CA GLN A 922 -3.19 -9.82 149.46
C GLN A 922 -2.04 -9.08 150.14
N ILE A 923 -1.42 -8.08 149.50
CA ILE A 923 -0.36 -7.26 150.10
C ILE A 923 -0.91 -6.40 151.24
N THR A 924 -2.10 -5.81 151.10
CA THR A 924 -2.71 -5.03 152.18
C THR A 924 -3.23 -5.91 153.32
N GLU A 925 -3.70 -7.13 153.05
CA GLU A 925 -4.11 -8.10 154.06
C GLU A 925 -2.88 -8.69 154.79
N ILE A 926 -1.83 -9.10 154.06
CA ILE A 926 -0.53 -9.50 154.64
C ILE A 926 0.07 -8.36 155.47
N LYS A 927 -0.03 -7.10 155.01
CA LYS A 927 0.41 -5.94 155.78
C LYS A 927 -0.42 -5.75 157.04
N LYS A 928 -1.74 -5.90 156.98
CA LYS A 928 -2.65 -5.83 158.12
C LYS A 928 -2.38 -6.92 159.16
N TYR A 929 -2.14 -8.17 158.73
CA TYR A 929 -1.70 -9.26 159.60
C TYR A 929 -0.31 -9.00 160.16
N LYS A 930 0.62 -8.46 159.36
CA LYS A 930 1.97 -8.10 159.83
C LYS A 930 1.95 -6.96 160.85
N ASP A 931 1.08 -5.98 160.68
CA ASP A 931 0.89 -4.87 161.63
C ASP A 931 0.18 -5.36 162.91
N GLN A 932 -0.71 -6.34 162.82
CA GLN A 932 -1.24 -7.07 163.98
C GLN A 932 -0.17 -7.93 164.69
N ILE A 933 0.69 -8.62 163.95
CA ILE A 933 1.83 -9.38 164.50
C ILE A 933 2.81 -8.41 165.18
N ASN A 934 3.18 -7.30 164.55
CA ASN A 934 3.99 -6.24 165.16
C ASN A 934 3.35 -5.69 166.44
N LEU A 935 2.03 -5.52 166.49
CA LEU A 935 1.31 -5.10 167.71
C LEU A 935 1.39 -6.16 168.81
N LEU A 936 1.12 -7.42 168.47
CA LEU A 936 1.20 -8.56 169.40
C LEU A 936 2.63 -8.80 169.88
N GLU A 937 3.65 -8.65 169.04
CA GLU A 937 5.06 -8.70 169.42
C GLU A 937 5.42 -7.54 170.35
N ASN A 938 4.91 -6.33 170.13
CA ASN A 938 5.09 -5.21 171.05
C ASN A 938 4.37 -5.41 172.40
N GLU A 939 3.20 -6.07 172.41
CA GLU A 939 2.53 -6.48 173.65
C GLU A 939 3.30 -7.61 174.37
N ILE A 940 3.75 -8.63 173.65
CA ILE A 940 4.59 -9.72 174.17
C ILE A 940 5.92 -9.18 174.71
N ASN A 941 6.53 -8.19 174.05
CA ASN A 941 7.73 -7.52 174.53
C ASN A 941 7.46 -6.70 175.78
N LYS A 942 6.35 -5.94 175.88
CA LYS A 942 5.93 -5.31 177.14
C LYS A 942 5.64 -6.30 178.25
N PHE A 943 5.07 -7.47 177.93
CA PHE A 943 4.88 -8.55 178.91
C PHE A 943 6.22 -9.15 179.33
N HIS A 944 7.22 -9.26 178.44
CA HIS A 944 8.58 -9.65 178.83
C HIS A 944 9.27 -8.57 179.67
N GLU A 945 9.17 -7.28 179.32
CA GLU A 945 9.71 -6.18 180.12
C GLU A 945 9.11 -6.15 181.53
N THR A 946 7.79 -6.26 181.66
CA THR A 946 7.12 -6.29 182.97
C THR A 946 7.38 -7.59 183.75
N VAL A 947 7.56 -8.74 183.06
CA VAL A 947 8.02 -9.99 183.69
C VAL A 947 9.48 -9.87 184.14
N ASP A 948 10.35 -9.19 183.41
CA ASP A 948 11.74 -8.94 183.80
C ASP A 948 11.85 -7.88 184.91
N GLU A 949 10.98 -6.90 184.96
CA GLU A 949 10.82 -6.01 186.12
C GLU A 949 10.31 -6.78 187.34
N MET A 950 9.31 -7.65 187.19
CA MET A 950 8.89 -8.55 188.26
C MET A 950 10.01 -9.51 188.69
N ASN A 951 10.83 -10.02 187.77
CA ASN A 951 11.98 -10.86 188.09
C ASN A 951 13.08 -10.06 188.80
N LYS A 952 13.37 -8.82 188.39
CA LYS A 952 14.30 -7.92 189.09
C LYS A 952 13.82 -7.61 190.51
N VAL A 953 12.55 -7.22 190.67
CA VAL A 953 11.92 -6.98 191.98
C VAL A 953 11.91 -8.25 192.84
N LYS A 954 11.64 -9.41 192.25
CA LYS A 954 11.73 -10.72 192.92
C LYS A 954 13.17 -11.06 193.35
N ILE A 955 14.17 -10.81 192.51
CA ILE A 955 15.59 -11.02 192.85
C ILE A 955 16.02 -10.08 193.97
N VAL A 956 15.58 -8.81 193.95
CA VAL A 956 15.78 -7.86 195.06
C VAL A 956 15.10 -8.40 196.32
N LEU A 957 13.82 -8.76 196.29
CA LEU A 957 13.10 -9.30 197.45
C LEU A 957 13.68 -10.62 197.98
N ASP A 958 14.12 -11.55 197.11
CA ASP A 958 14.80 -12.77 197.55
C ASP A 958 16.21 -12.46 198.09
N SER A 959 16.89 -11.41 197.62
CA SER A 959 18.16 -10.94 198.21
C SER A 959 17.97 -10.25 199.56
N GLU A 960 16.99 -9.35 199.71
CA GLU A 960 16.59 -8.75 200.98
C GLU A 960 16.15 -9.82 201.97
N LYS A 961 15.45 -10.86 201.51
CA LYS A 961 15.05 -12.03 202.30
C LYS A 961 16.23 -12.94 202.64
N VAL A 962 17.28 -13.00 201.83
CA VAL A 962 18.55 -13.65 202.20
C VAL A 962 19.31 -12.81 203.23
N GLU A 963 19.33 -11.48 203.11
CA GLU A 963 19.90 -10.61 204.14
C GLU A 963 19.10 -10.64 205.44
N LEU A 964 17.76 -10.65 205.39
CA LEU A 964 16.90 -10.85 206.55
C LEU A 964 17.09 -12.25 207.15
N ASN A 965 17.22 -13.31 206.35
CA ASN A 965 17.56 -14.64 206.88
C ASN A 965 18.98 -14.70 207.45
N LYS A 966 19.92 -13.92 206.93
CA LYS A 966 21.27 -13.78 207.48
C LYS A 966 21.26 -13.01 208.79
N ILE A 967 20.55 -11.89 208.88
CA ILE A 967 20.30 -11.13 210.11
C ILE A 967 19.53 -11.99 211.12
N ILE A 968 18.57 -12.81 210.69
CA ILE A 968 17.88 -13.78 211.56
C ILE A 968 18.82 -14.90 211.99
N LEU A 969 19.75 -15.37 211.16
CA LEU A 969 20.80 -16.31 211.54
C LEU A 969 21.83 -15.70 212.49
N GLU A 970 22.13 -14.41 212.35
CA GLU A 970 23.13 -13.68 213.12
C GLU A 970 22.54 -13.18 214.45
N LEU A 971 21.25 -12.83 214.48
CA LEU A 971 20.44 -12.65 215.69
C LEU A 971 20.15 -13.98 216.36
N ARG A 972 19.89 -15.08 215.62
CA ARG A 972 19.82 -16.43 216.19
C ARG A 972 21.17 -16.84 216.76
N LYS A 973 22.28 -16.55 216.09
CA LYS A 973 23.62 -16.82 216.63
C LYS A 973 23.92 -15.93 217.83
N GLN A 974 23.51 -14.66 217.85
CA GLN A 974 23.57 -13.85 219.06
C GLN A 974 22.66 -14.39 220.16
N LEU A 975 21.51 -14.98 219.83
CA LEU A 975 20.65 -15.73 220.75
C LEU A 975 21.25 -17.08 221.15
N GLU A 976 22.08 -17.72 220.33
CA GLU A 976 22.76 -18.99 220.63
C GLU A 976 24.02 -18.74 221.46
N ASP A 977 24.80 -17.72 221.13
CA ASP A 977 25.91 -17.18 221.92
C ASP A 977 25.37 -16.58 223.23
N LYS A 978 24.18 -15.94 223.25
CA LYS A 978 23.52 -15.51 224.50
C LYS A 978 22.85 -16.66 225.23
N ASN A 979 22.33 -17.67 224.54
CA ASN A 979 21.88 -18.91 225.17
C ASN A 979 23.07 -19.72 225.66
N GLN A 980 24.30 -19.52 225.16
CA GLN A 980 25.52 -20.15 225.67
C GLN A 980 26.14 -19.34 226.80
N ASP A 981 26.12 -18.00 226.77
CA ASP A 981 26.34 -17.17 227.96
C ASP A 981 25.34 -17.55 229.05
N ILE A 982 24.07 -17.74 228.68
CA ILE A 982 23.01 -18.23 229.57
C ILE A 982 23.23 -19.70 229.91
N THR A 983 23.79 -20.56 229.05
CA THR A 983 24.08 -21.98 229.39
C THR A 983 25.31 -22.07 230.30
N ASP A 984 26.26 -21.14 230.21
CA ASP A 984 27.43 -21.06 231.08
C ASP A 984 27.08 -20.38 232.41
N LEU A 985 26.16 -19.40 232.40
CA LEU A 985 25.53 -18.85 233.61
C LEU A 985 24.52 -19.83 234.22
N GLU A 986 23.82 -20.63 233.42
CA GLU A 986 22.96 -21.72 233.85
C GLU A 986 23.81 -22.89 234.33
N MET A 987 25.00 -23.13 233.79
CA MET A 987 25.96 -24.13 234.30
C MET A 987 26.58 -23.66 235.61
N GLN A 988 26.89 -22.37 235.76
CA GLN A 988 27.21 -21.77 237.07
C GLN A 988 26.03 -21.87 238.04
N LEU A 989 24.81 -21.58 237.58
CA LEU A 989 23.58 -21.77 238.35
C LEU A 989 23.26 -23.26 238.58
N GLN A 990 23.77 -24.19 237.78
CA GLN A 990 23.54 -25.64 237.84
C GLN A 990 24.61 -26.33 238.66
N ASP A 991 25.80 -25.75 238.83
CA ASP A 991 26.68 -26.08 239.95
C ASP A 991 26.06 -25.57 241.26
N ILE A 992 25.52 -24.35 241.28
CA ILE A 992 24.68 -23.84 242.38
C ILE A 992 23.38 -24.66 242.55
N HIS A 993 22.89 -25.33 241.49
CA HIS A 993 21.71 -26.23 241.48
C HIS A 993 22.09 -27.72 241.40
N ASN A 994 23.36 -28.02 241.71
CA ASN A 994 23.90 -29.32 242.11
C ASN A 994 24.33 -29.25 243.60
N GLU A 995 24.63 -28.05 244.11
CA GLU A 995 24.54 -27.67 245.55
C GLU A 995 23.08 -27.36 245.97
N LYS A 996 22.15 -27.30 245.00
CA LYS A 996 20.70 -27.39 245.21
C LYS A 996 20.04 -28.43 244.27
N GLU A 997 20.82 -29.39 243.77
CA GLU A 997 21.05 -30.69 244.42
C GLU A 997 19.84 -31.65 244.30
N ARG A 998 20.13 -32.91 243.97
CA ARG A 998 19.26 -34.11 244.17
C ARG A 998 17.89 -34.17 243.48
N GLN A 999 17.37 -33.15 242.79
CA GLN A 999 16.01 -33.19 242.21
C GLN A 999 15.96 -33.01 240.67
N SER A 1000 16.18 -34.12 239.93
CA SER A 1000 15.81 -34.30 238.50
C SER A 1000 16.31 -33.20 237.53
N ASN A 1001 17.55 -33.16 237.06
CA ASN A 1001 18.54 -34.20 236.78
C ASN A 1001 18.17 -35.17 235.62
N LEU A 1002 19.03 -35.17 234.58
CA LEU A 1002 18.99 -35.90 233.29
C LEU A 1002 17.79 -35.58 232.36
N SER A 1003 17.95 -34.91 231.21
CA SER A 1003 18.82 -35.17 230.03
C SER A 1003 18.17 -36.12 229.01
N HIS A 1004 18.74 -36.19 227.79
CA HIS A 1004 18.47 -37.17 226.72
C HIS A 1004 17.13 -37.02 225.97
N ARG A 1005 16.95 -37.48 224.72
CA ARG A 1005 17.78 -38.08 223.63
C ARG A 1005 16.97 -37.80 222.34
N SER A 1006 17.49 -37.23 221.24
CA SER A 1006 18.32 -37.83 220.18
C SER A 1006 17.73 -39.03 219.40
N VAL A 1007 18.26 -39.22 218.18
CA VAL A 1007 18.11 -40.36 217.23
C VAL A 1007 16.82 -40.42 216.36
N HIS A 1008 16.98 -40.97 215.14
CA HIS A 1008 15.97 -41.49 214.18
C HIS A 1008 15.16 -40.46 213.33
N SER A 1009 14.60 -40.78 212.15
CA SER A 1009 15.05 -41.59 210.99
C SER A 1009 14.01 -41.53 209.83
N SER A 1010 14.43 -41.70 208.57
CA SER A 1010 13.71 -42.33 207.42
C SER A 1010 12.17 -42.25 207.24
N HIS A 1011 11.74 -42.01 205.98
CA HIS A 1011 10.35 -42.07 205.44
C HIS A 1011 9.41 -40.90 205.85
N GLY A 1012 8.46 -40.47 205.00
CA GLY A 1012 8.28 -40.79 203.58
C GLY A 1012 6.95 -40.29 202.98
N ASP A 1013 7.03 -39.75 201.76
CA ASP A 1013 6.02 -39.56 200.66
C ASP A 1013 4.59 -38.99 200.93
N LEU A 1014 3.94 -38.51 199.85
CA LEU A 1014 2.69 -37.73 199.77
C LEU A 1014 2.77 -36.30 200.37
N GLY A 1015 1.98 -35.31 199.93
CA GLY A 1015 1.03 -35.18 198.80
C GLY A 1015 0.54 -33.71 198.70
N VAL A 1016 0.11 -33.08 197.58
CA VAL A 1016 -0.37 -33.45 196.22
C VAL A 1016 -1.88 -33.26 195.99
N TYR A 1017 -2.20 -32.43 194.99
CA TYR A 1017 -3.33 -32.35 194.05
C TYR A 1017 -2.99 -31.20 193.05
N ASN A 1018 -3.43 -31.07 191.79
CA ASN A 1018 -4.22 -31.88 190.83
C ASN A 1018 -3.89 -31.35 189.40
N ALA A 1019 -4.05 -32.06 188.27
CA ALA A 1019 -4.32 -33.48 188.08
C ALA A 1019 -3.55 -34.11 186.88
N PRO A 1020 -4.03 -34.18 185.60
CA PRO A 1020 -3.76 -35.41 184.84
C PRO A 1020 -3.13 -35.31 183.43
N SER A 1021 -2.27 -36.31 183.14
CA SER A 1021 -1.98 -37.02 181.87
C SER A 1021 -1.71 -36.21 180.57
N THR A 1022 -0.55 -36.23 179.91
CA THR A 1022 0.31 -37.34 179.39
C THR A 1022 -0.22 -38.13 178.19
N TYR A 1023 0.49 -38.03 177.05
CA TYR A 1023 0.92 -39.17 176.21
C TYR A 1023 2.19 -38.78 175.45
N LYS A 1024 3.18 -39.67 175.39
CA LYS A 1024 4.32 -39.56 174.45
C LYS A 1024 4.12 -40.60 173.36
N ILE A 1025 4.18 -40.18 172.10
CA ILE A 1025 4.20 -41.09 170.95
C ILE A 1025 5.63 -41.62 170.80
N ASP A 1026 5.76 -42.93 170.59
CA ASP A 1026 7.05 -43.58 170.35
C ASP A 1026 7.58 -43.20 168.95
N ASP A 1027 8.88 -42.88 168.87
CA ASP A 1027 9.58 -42.49 167.64
C ASP A 1027 9.49 -43.60 166.58
N ASN A 1028 9.44 -44.86 167.03
CA ASN A 1028 9.21 -46.04 166.18
C ASN A 1028 7.80 -46.03 165.56
N THR A 1029 6.78 -45.61 166.31
CA THR A 1029 5.39 -45.46 165.82
C THR A 1029 5.28 -44.32 164.81
N LEU A 1030 5.98 -43.20 165.06
CA LEU A 1030 6.08 -42.08 164.14
C LEU A 1030 6.65 -42.53 162.78
N ARG A 1031 7.78 -43.27 162.83
CA ARG A 1031 8.43 -43.87 161.65
C ARG A 1031 7.49 -44.75 160.84
N GLN A 1032 6.68 -45.56 161.53
CA GLN A 1032 5.80 -46.53 160.89
C GLN A 1032 4.61 -45.85 160.20
N LEU A 1033 4.07 -44.76 160.76
CA LEU A 1033 3.06 -43.91 160.10
C LEU A 1033 3.59 -43.17 158.86
N PHE A 1034 4.81 -42.62 158.92
CA PHE A 1034 5.45 -42.03 157.74
C PHE A 1034 5.73 -43.07 156.65
N LEU A 1035 6.16 -44.29 157.01
CA LEU A 1035 6.29 -45.40 156.06
C LEU A 1035 4.94 -45.78 155.44
N SER A 1036 3.85 -45.82 156.20
CA SER A 1036 2.51 -46.05 155.65
C SER A 1036 2.09 -44.99 154.64
N TYR A 1037 2.42 -43.71 154.85
CA TYR A 1037 2.12 -42.65 153.88
C TYR A 1037 2.89 -42.80 152.56
N PHE A 1038 4.18 -43.15 152.61
CA PHE A 1038 5.00 -43.34 151.41
C PHE A 1038 4.73 -44.67 150.67
N LEU A 1039 4.16 -45.68 151.34
CA LEU A 1039 3.87 -47.00 150.76
C LEU A 1039 2.40 -47.21 150.35
N ALA A 1040 1.53 -46.20 150.55
CA ALA A 1040 0.11 -46.30 150.22
C ALA A 1040 -0.20 -45.96 148.74
N GLU A 1041 -1.26 -46.61 148.25
CA GLU A 1041 -1.92 -46.30 146.99
C GLU A 1041 -2.51 -44.87 147.02
N GLU A 1042 -2.65 -44.23 145.86
CA GLU A 1042 -2.92 -42.77 145.78
C GLU A 1042 -4.30 -42.36 146.32
N ASP A 1043 -5.25 -43.30 146.32
CA ASP A 1043 -6.58 -43.18 146.91
C ASP A 1043 -6.56 -43.12 148.45
N LYS A 1044 -5.54 -43.71 149.10
CA LYS A 1044 -5.41 -43.81 150.56
C LYS A 1044 -4.45 -42.78 151.18
N LYS A 1045 -3.59 -42.16 150.37
CA LYS A 1045 -2.72 -41.05 150.81
C LYS A 1045 -3.49 -39.91 151.51
N PRO A 1046 -4.71 -39.49 151.08
CA PRO A 1046 -5.50 -38.50 151.81
C PRO A 1046 -5.89 -38.92 153.23
N GLU A 1047 -6.39 -40.15 153.39
CA GLU A 1047 -6.86 -40.68 154.68
C GLU A 1047 -5.69 -40.83 155.66
N ILE A 1048 -4.52 -41.29 155.18
CA ILE A 1048 -3.31 -41.40 155.99
C ILE A 1048 -2.73 -40.02 156.34
N ALA A 1049 -2.82 -39.03 155.44
CA ALA A 1049 -2.45 -37.65 155.73
C ALA A 1049 -3.35 -37.03 156.82
N VAL A 1050 -4.66 -37.30 156.78
CA VAL A 1050 -5.60 -36.89 157.85
C VAL A 1050 -5.26 -37.61 159.17
N LEU A 1051 -4.93 -38.92 159.15
CA LEU A 1051 -4.48 -39.64 160.34
C LEU A 1051 -3.20 -39.04 160.93
N LEU A 1052 -2.18 -38.77 160.10
CA LEU A 1052 -0.94 -38.10 160.49
C LEU A 1052 -1.22 -36.72 161.09
N SER A 1053 -2.08 -35.92 160.46
CA SER A 1053 -2.47 -34.59 160.98
C SER A 1053 -3.13 -34.67 162.36
N SER A 1054 -3.87 -35.75 162.61
CA SER A 1054 -4.54 -35.98 163.90
C SER A 1054 -3.57 -36.44 165.00
N ILE A 1055 -2.64 -37.34 164.66
CA ILE A 1055 -1.66 -37.92 165.59
C ILE A 1055 -0.53 -36.93 165.94
N LEU A 1056 -0.16 -36.05 165.01
CA LEU A 1056 0.89 -35.04 165.20
C LEU A 1056 0.38 -33.72 165.82
N ASN A 1057 -0.88 -33.67 166.28
CA ASN A 1057 -1.50 -32.48 166.88
C ASN A 1057 -1.44 -31.20 166.00
N TYR A 1058 -1.55 -31.34 164.67
CA TYR A 1058 -1.73 -30.18 163.80
C TYR A 1058 -3.03 -29.43 164.14
N SER A 1059 -3.00 -28.11 163.94
CA SER A 1059 -4.13 -27.24 164.24
C SER A 1059 -5.36 -27.62 163.40
N THR A 1060 -6.55 -27.23 163.84
CA THR A 1060 -7.79 -27.47 163.06
C THR A 1060 -7.72 -26.84 161.66
N GLU A 1061 -7.06 -25.69 161.55
CA GLU A 1061 -6.90 -24.94 160.29
C GLU A 1061 -5.97 -25.66 159.29
N ASP A 1062 -4.91 -26.33 159.78
CA ASP A 1062 -4.00 -27.12 158.93
C ASP A 1062 -4.67 -28.40 158.41
N ARG A 1063 -5.56 -29.01 159.21
CA ARG A 1063 -6.32 -30.21 158.82
C ARG A 1063 -7.27 -29.92 157.65
N GLU A 1064 -7.91 -28.75 157.63
CA GLU A 1064 -8.80 -28.35 156.54
C GLU A 1064 -8.04 -28.05 155.23
N LYS A 1065 -6.86 -27.41 155.33
CA LYS A 1065 -5.97 -27.17 154.18
C LYS A 1065 -5.52 -28.47 153.51
N ILE A 1066 -5.17 -29.49 154.32
CA ILE A 1066 -4.83 -30.84 153.83
C ILE A 1066 -6.04 -31.50 153.14
N ASN A 1067 -7.24 -31.37 153.69
CA ASN A 1067 -8.46 -31.97 153.14
C ASN A 1067 -8.86 -31.36 151.78
N MET A 1068 -8.82 -30.03 151.63
CA MET A 1068 -9.15 -29.39 150.36
C MET A 1068 -8.19 -29.77 149.22
N HIS A 1069 -6.89 -29.85 149.50
CA HIS A 1069 -5.90 -30.22 148.47
C HIS A 1069 -6.07 -31.65 147.96
N ALA A 1070 -6.67 -32.56 148.75
CA ALA A 1070 -6.92 -33.94 148.33
C ALA A 1070 -8.07 -34.10 147.33
N MET A 1071 -9.07 -33.20 147.32
CA MET A 1071 -10.27 -33.38 146.49
C MET A 1071 -10.13 -32.86 145.05
N ALA A 1072 -9.17 -32.00 144.75
CA ALA A 1072 -9.09 -31.28 143.46
C ALA A 1072 -8.61 -32.13 142.26
N LEU A 1073 -8.05 -33.32 142.50
CA LEU A 1073 -7.22 -34.06 141.52
C LEU A 1073 -7.98 -35.02 140.57
N ASN A 1074 -9.31 -35.16 140.68
CA ASN A 1074 -10.02 -36.37 140.23
C ASN A 1074 -11.04 -36.19 139.07
N ASN A 1075 -10.91 -35.23 138.14
CA ASN A 1075 -12.00 -35.00 137.16
C ASN A 1075 -11.67 -34.44 135.74
N GLN A 1076 -10.51 -34.76 135.15
CA GLN A 1076 -10.17 -34.32 133.78
C GLN A 1076 -10.66 -35.25 132.64
N LYS A 1077 -11.95 -35.23 132.27
CA LYS A 1077 -12.44 -35.85 131.00
C LYS A 1077 -13.69 -35.17 130.39
N ARG A 1078 -13.51 -34.19 129.49
CA ARG A 1078 -14.32 -33.91 128.26
C ARG A 1078 -14.10 -32.48 127.72
N GLY A 1079 -14.12 -32.34 126.39
CA GLY A 1079 -14.80 -31.21 125.74
C GLY A 1079 -14.10 -29.85 125.66
N TRP A 1080 -12.92 -29.79 125.02
CA TRP A 1080 -12.69 -28.67 124.09
C TRP A 1080 -13.75 -28.76 122.95
N ILE A 1081 -14.20 -27.67 122.30
CA ILE A 1081 -13.90 -26.25 122.47
C ILE A 1081 -15.23 -25.56 122.77
N ALA A 1082 -15.39 -25.02 123.98
CA ALA A 1082 -16.57 -24.24 124.35
C ALA A 1082 -16.37 -22.73 124.10
N SER A 1083 -17.48 -22.00 124.10
CA SER A 1083 -17.54 -20.63 124.64
C SER A 1083 -16.99 -19.42 123.85
N ILE A 1084 -17.35 -19.27 122.58
CA ILE A 1084 -17.76 -17.96 122.00
C ILE A 1084 -18.84 -18.24 120.92
N LEU A 1085 -20.16 -18.21 121.11
CA LEU A 1085 -21.06 -17.76 122.19
C LEU A 1085 -21.18 -16.24 122.42
N THR A 1086 -22.39 -15.71 122.15
CA THR A 1086 -22.92 -14.32 122.31
C THR A 1086 -22.35 -13.26 121.34
N THR A 1087 -23.11 -12.53 120.49
CA THR A 1087 -24.56 -12.44 120.09
C THR A 1087 -24.68 -11.58 118.79
N PRO A 1088 -25.80 -11.51 117.99
CA PRO A 1088 -27.00 -12.37 117.83
C PRO A 1088 -27.50 -12.62 116.35
N SER A 1089 -28.66 -13.29 116.20
CA SER A 1089 -29.70 -13.25 115.10
C SER A 1089 -29.58 -13.97 113.70
N HIS A 1090 -30.31 -15.12 113.57
CA HIS A 1090 -31.23 -15.60 112.48
C HIS A 1090 -30.82 -15.75 110.97
N PRO A 1091 -31.47 -16.64 110.14
CA PRO A 1091 -31.59 -18.12 110.24
C PRO A 1091 -31.55 -18.95 108.91
N SER A 1092 -31.25 -20.28 108.98
CA SER A 1092 -31.60 -21.38 108.00
C SER A 1092 -30.91 -21.41 106.60
N SER A 1093 -30.72 -22.51 105.83
CA SER A 1093 -30.79 -24.01 105.96
C SER A 1093 -30.45 -24.66 104.59
N THR A 1094 -29.99 -25.91 104.36
CA THR A 1094 -29.45 -27.05 105.15
C THR A 1094 -28.83 -28.12 104.20
N THR A 1095 -27.89 -28.95 104.69
CA THR A 1095 -27.09 -30.03 104.03
C THR A 1095 -27.80 -31.36 103.66
N GLN A 1096 -27.23 -32.22 102.77
CA GLN A 1096 -26.75 -33.61 103.10
C GLN A 1096 -26.33 -34.57 101.92
N SER A 1097 -25.05 -35.00 101.91
CA SER A 1097 -24.55 -36.39 101.64
C SER A 1097 -24.74 -37.06 100.24
N SER A 1098 -23.98 -38.09 99.80
CA SER A 1098 -23.01 -39.00 100.47
C SER A 1098 -21.93 -39.60 99.51
N MET A 1099 -20.89 -40.23 100.10
CA MET A 1099 -19.97 -41.34 99.67
C MET A 1099 -20.03 -41.92 98.23
N ALA A 1100 -18.97 -42.48 97.60
CA ALA A 1100 -17.50 -42.57 97.76
C ALA A 1100 -16.94 -43.25 96.45
N ASN A 1101 -15.66 -43.27 96.05
CA ASN A 1101 -14.38 -43.00 96.71
C ASN A 1101 -13.51 -42.08 95.82
N THR A 1102 -13.07 -40.94 96.35
CA THR A 1102 -12.10 -40.01 95.74
C THR A 1102 -11.26 -39.36 96.84
N SER A 1103 -10.13 -38.72 96.51
CA SER A 1103 -9.10 -38.35 97.51
C SER A 1103 -9.58 -37.32 98.53
N LEU A 1104 -8.94 -37.26 99.72
CA LEU A 1104 -9.27 -36.27 100.77
C LEU A 1104 -9.16 -34.82 100.25
N THR A 1105 -8.11 -34.53 99.49
CA THR A 1105 -7.92 -33.23 98.81
C THR A 1105 -9.01 -32.97 97.77
N GLU A 1106 -9.47 -34.01 97.09
CA GLU A 1106 -10.49 -33.95 96.04
C GLU A 1106 -11.90 -33.73 96.63
N GLN A 1107 -12.15 -34.21 97.86
CA GLN A 1107 -13.33 -33.84 98.64
C GLN A 1107 -13.27 -32.39 99.14
N PHE A 1108 -12.08 -31.88 99.51
CA PHE A 1108 -11.87 -30.47 99.83
C PHE A 1108 -12.12 -29.56 98.61
N VAL A 1109 -11.60 -29.94 97.43
CA VAL A 1109 -11.87 -29.23 96.17
C VAL A 1109 -13.36 -29.29 95.81
N ARG A 1110 -13.99 -30.47 95.85
CA ARG A 1110 -15.44 -30.59 95.59
C ARG A 1110 -16.34 -29.88 96.60
N PHE A 1111 -15.86 -29.59 97.80
CA PHE A 1111 -16.57 -28.72 98.74
C PHE A 1111 -16.57 -27.28 98.23
N LEU A 1112 -15.40 -26.76 97.86
CA LEU A 1112 -15.23 -25.42 97.27
C LEU A 1112 -15.97 -25.27 95.92
N GLU A 1113 -15.96 -26.30 95.05
CA GLU A 1113 -16.66 -26.30 93.75
C GLU A 1113 -18.20 -26.35 93.84
N ASN A 1114 -18.75 -26.78 94.99
CA ASN A 1114 -20.19 -26.90 95.21
C ASN A 1114 -20.78 -25.74 96.02
N GLU A 1115 -20.04 -25.11 96.95
CA GLU A 1115 -20.52 -23.89 97.61
C GLU A 1115 -20.30 -22.61 96.77
N SER A 1116 -19.43 -22.63 95.75
CA SER A 1116 -19.18 -21.48 94.84
C SER A 1116 -20.23 -21.28 93.73
N LYS A 1117 -21.41 -21.92 93.82
CA LYS A 1117 -22.51 -21.76 92.84
C LYS A 1117 -23.80 -21.37 93.56
N ILE A 1118 -24.58 -20.46 92.94
CA ILE A 1118 -25.74 -19.73 93.50
C ILE A 1118 -25.25 -18.56 94.40
N LYS A 1119 -25.53 -17.27 94.14
CA LYS A 1119 -26.56 -16.62 93.30
C LYS A 1119 -26.03 -15.28 92.73
N LYS A 1120 -26.06 -15.07 91.41
CA LYS A 1120 -25.79 -13.74 90.79
C LYS A 1120 -27.02 -12.83 90.94
N ASN A 1121 -26.86 -11.55 91.28
CA ASN A 1121 -27.97 -10.58 91.26
C ASN A 1121 -27.56 -9.08 91.16
N SER A 1122 -26.65 -8.74 90.24
CA SER A 1122 -26.37 -7.38 89.74
C SER A 1122 -25.78 -7.56 88.33
N ILE A 1123 -26.40 -7.09 87.24
CA ILE A 1123 -26.79 -5.73 86.80
C ILE A 1123 -25.62 -4.97 86.13
N ALA A 1124 -25.83 -4.75 84.82
CA ALA A 1124 -25.27 -3.71 83.95
C ALA A 1124 -23.85 -3.86 83.35
N ILE A 1125 -23.77 -3.32 82.12
CA ILE A 1125 -22.60 -2.79 81.39
C ILE A 1125 -21.64 -3.82 80.74
N THR A 1126 -21.96 -4.08 79.47
CA THR A 1126 -21.04 -3.98 78.31
C THR A 1126 -19.82 -4.90 78.22
N GLU A 1127 -19.90 -5.89 77.32
CA GLU A 1127 -18.76 -6.25 76.44
C GLU A 1127 -19.24 -7.00 75.17
N MET A 1128 -18.59 -6.66 74.04
CA MET A 1128 -18.29 -7.42 72.80
C MET A 1128 -19.32 -8.35 72.10
N SER A 1129 -19.33 -8.17 70.76
CA SER A 1129 -19.55 -9.19 69.70
C SER A 1129 -20.88 -9.96 69.62
N ASP A 1130 -21.80 -9.43 68.80
CA ASP A 1130 -22.67 -10.26 67.94
C ASP A 1130 -22.04 -10.37 66.55
N GLU A 1131 -21.43 -11.52 66.25
CA GLU A 1131 -21.06 -11.90 64.88
C GLU A 1131 -22.24 -12.59 64.17
N ILE A 1132 -22.35 -12.38 62.85
CA ILE A 1132 -23.02 -13.26 61.89
C ILE A 1132 -24.53 -13.49 62.13
N LYS A 1133 -25.35 -12.55 61.60
CA LYS A 1133 -26.49 -12.88 60.71
C LYS A 1133 -26.42 -11.93 59.50
N GLU A 1134 -26.04 -12.40 58.33
CA GLU A 1134 -26.85 -13.23 57.40
C GLU A 1134 -27.89 -12.38 56.64
N ALA A 1135 -27.42 -11.86 55.49
CA ALA A 1135 -28.14 -11.43 54.29
C ALA A 1135 -29.56 -10.81 54.41
N GLN A 1136 -29.68 -9.51 54.11
CA GLN A 1136 -30.46 -9.02 52.94
C GLN A 1136 -30.40 -7.49 52.71
N LEU A 1137 -30.60 -7.11 51.44
CA LEU A 1137 -31.02 -5.81 50.89
C LEU A 1137 -30.02 -4.62 50.84
N ASP A 1138 -30.06 -3.96 49.66
CA ASP A 1138 -29.54 -2.66 49.23
C ASP A 1138 -28.04 -2.32 49.48
N MET A 1139 -27.33 -1.63 48.59
CA MET A 1139 -27.69 -0.88 47.37
C MET A 1139 -26.89 -1.42 46.16
N GLY A 1140 -27.24 -1.15 44.89
CA GLY A 1140 -28.31 -0.27 44.41
C GLY A 1140 -27.84 0.92 43.55
N PHE A 1141 -26.70 0.78 42.84
CA PHE A 1141 -26.29 1.58 41.68
C PHE A 1141 -25.39 0.72 40.78
#